data_AF-A0A9X5EHA4-F1
#
_entry.id   AF-A0A9X5EHA4-F1
#
_cell.length_a   1.000
_cell.length_b   1.000
_cell.length_c   1.000
_cell.angle_alpha   90.00
_cell.angle_beta   90.00
_cell.angle_gamma   90.00
#
_symmetry.space_group_name_H-M   'P 1'
#
loop_
_entity.id
_entity.type
_entity.pdbx_description
1 polymer ?
#
loop_
_entity_poly.entity_id
_entity_poly.type
_entity_poly.pdbx_seq_one_letter_code
_entity_poly.pdbx_strand_id
1 'polypeptide(L)'
;MKLNSTTRPRAARVPGVRLCLALALALHGPIATAVTAPAERDALLAMARHERDEGHRVDALAHCQAVLSRWPDDHEAQALNVTLLTELGASTRAGELAAALHPSLSTAETYRLRADRVAKEIRWADGEPADPFHPYVEADKSVEDARHVADDPSLPADLRRRAGFDLLVALARAGHVDETVARYDAFRAQGVTLPPYAERAAADALLAKRRPAEAVTLYEDSIAKDPGPYDRTESEPRIGLMYAYLESGQTQKAFRTIDDLAAKEPQWLRVRGIAAPAQNQRKVDADLNAAAVRDYVEMHADAYARLEPLNREAPANAQLRSELGMVELARGWPRRARDDFDIALTLDPREAGAYIGKANTARVLNDYAAVDADLDTAHALASRNQRVDRARESWQRERGWQFDIDSEHGKGSSPDFGDRDATTQATIASPLIDNHWRVVALGRYSTANLPEGDVRRTRAGVGIRGYAYGFEGYVQALPSADRYVGKTAIEAGFNWSLSDHWSWAADYSTAGDDTPLRAQYYGISAKTLDTAVTWRASELTQARIGLSHDRFSDGNRRNGWLAAVVQRLHTAPNLSLDGGVEIGGSTNSRSDRPYFNPRRDRSYALTGRLQNLLGQFYDRSVTQRIDVAVGQYAERGYATDWMASVRYGQVIQTGPGFNVGWGLGWHNQPYDGRREHRVVLDLTLHWGE
;
A
#
# COMPACT_ATOMS: atom_id res chain seq x y z
N MET A 1 6.83 12.97 52.28
CA MET A 1 7.16 12.93 53.73
C MET A 1 8.65 12.65 53.87
N LYS A 2 9.45 13.62 54.38
CA LYS A 2 10.92 13.60 54.66
C LYS A 2 11.84 13.30 53.45
N LEU A 3 12.79 14.13 52.99
CA LEU A 3 13.88 14.97 53.57
C LEU A 3 15.15 14.23 53.99
N ASN A 4 16.26 14.61 53.33
CA ASN A 4 17.69 14.75 53.73
C ASN A 4 18.54 14.53 52.45
N SER A 5 19.40 15.40 51.89
CA SER A 5 20.14 16.62 52.29
C SER A 5 21.40 16.41 53.15
N THR A 6 22.59 16.61 52.56
CA THR A 6 23.95 16.91 53.12
C THR A 6 25.01 16.71 52.02
N THR A 7 26.14 17.42 51.86
CA THR A 7 26.63 18.76 52.29
C THR A 7 27.86 19.17 51.43
N ARG A 8 28.20 20.46 51.36
CA ARG A 8 29.44 20.99 50.75
C ARG A 8 30.69 20.80 51.65
N PRO A 9 31.92 20.98 51.13
CA PRO A 9 33.02 21.59 51.86
C PRO A 9 33.26 23.07 51.46
N ARG A 10 33.99 23.82 52.30
CA ARG A 10 34.20 25.28 52.21
C ARG A 10 35.70 25.60 52.31
N ALA A 11 36.07 26.77 51.76
CA ALA A 11 37.41 27.34 51.61
C ALA A 11 38.36 27.36 52.84
N ALA A 12 39.65 27.49 52.55
CA ALA A 12 40.68 28.07 53.42
C ALA A 12 41.21 29.41 52.83
N ARG A 13 41.88 30.24 53.64
CA ARG A 13 42.16 31.67 53.39
C ARG A 13 43.67 32.00 53.49
N VAL A 14 44.17 32.93 52.64
CA VAL A 14 44.88 34.24 52.92
C VAL A 14 46.15 34.19 53.83
N PRO A 15 47.20 35.07 53.76
CA PRO A 15 47.39 36.42 53.12
C PRO A 15 48.57 36.46 52.11
N GLY A 16 49.04 37.59 51.52
CA GLY A 16 48.70 39.03 51.54
C GLY A 16 49.87 39.83 50.91
N VAL A 17 49.66 41.01 50.30
CA VAL A 17 50.06 42.36 50.78
C VAL A 17 49.74 43.40 49.66
N ARG A 18 49.62 44.68 50.02
CA ARG A 18 49.07 45.80 49.20
C ARG A 18 50.14 46.66 48.48
N LEU A 19 49.60 47.62 47.68
CA LEU A 19 50.16 48.86 47.11
C LEU A 19 50.98 48.71 45.80
N CYS A 20 51.06 49.71 44.90
CA CYS A 20 50.50 51.08 44.92
C CYS A 20 50.00 51.59 43.54
N LEU A 21 49.55 52.85 43.50
CA LEU A 21 49.28 53.71 42.33
C LEU A 21 50.59 54.02 41.55
N ALA A 22 50.65 54.17 40.21
CA ALA A 22 49.91 54.98 39.22
C ALA A 22 50.54 56.36 38.93
N LEU A 23 50.38 56.81 37.67
CA LEU A 23 50.68 58.14 37.09
C LEU A 23 52.15 58.59 36.92
N ALA A 24 52.60 58.54 35.66
CA ALA A 24 53.42 59.60 35.05
C ALA A 24 52.93 59.81 33.61
N LEU A 25 52.33 60.98 33.34
CA LEU A 25 51.80 61.38 32.04
C LEU A 25 52.91 62.01 31.17
N ALA A 26 52.88 61.65 29.88
CA ALA A 26 53.28 62.44 28.72
C ALA A 26 54.42 63.48 28.82
N LEU A 27 55.45 63.31 27.99
CA LEU A 27 55.89 64.32 26.99
C LEU A 27 57.04 63.76 26.12
N HIS A 28 56.80 63.62 24.82
CA HIS A 28 57.65 64.07 23.68
C HIS A 28 57.30 63.34 22.37
N GLY A 29 56.75 64.09 21.41
CA GLY A 29 57.01 63.94 19.97
C GLY A 29 56.39 62.75 19.21
N PRO A 30 55.73 62.98 18.05
CA PRO A 30 55.19 61.89 17.24
C PRO A 30 56.29 61.21 16.42
N ILE A 31 56.48 59.90 16.61
CA ILE A 31 57.07 59.05 15.57
C ILE A 31 55.89 58.40 14.83
N ALA A 32 55.76 58.71 13.55
CA ALA A 32 54.71 58.16 12.72
C ALA A 32 54.96 56.66 12.44
N THR A 33 54.17 55.79 13.07
CA THR A 33 53.98 54.39 12.63
C THR A 33 52.65 54.24 11.90
N ALA A 34 52.40 55.13 10.94
CA ALA A 34 51.21 55.09 10.07
C ALA A 34 51.47 54.19 8.83
N VAL A 35 51.88 52.92 9.04
CA VAL A 35 52.13 51.96 7.94
C VAL A 35 51.72 50.50 8.26
N THR A 36 51.65 50.07 9.52
CA THR A 36 51.48 48.62 9.84
C THR A 36 50.06 48.08 9.77
N ALA A 37 49.04 48.87 10.11
CA ALA A 37 47.65 48.39 10.16
C ALA A 37 47.09 47.92 8.80
N PRO A 38 47.33 48.61 7.66
CA PRO A 38 46.93 48.10 6.34
C PRO A 38 47.66 46.80 5.98
N ALA A 39 48.97 46.72 6.24
CA ALA A 39 49.78 45.56 5.89
C ALA A 39 49.38 44.28 6.65
N GLU A 40 49.01 44.37 7.95
CA GLU A 40 48.51 43.22 8.72
C GLU A 40 47.12 42.79 8.24
N ARG A 41 46.23 43.76 7.96
CA ARG A 41 44.89 43.53 7.40
C ARG A 41 44.96 42.83 6.05
N ASP A 42 45.77 43.34 5.13
CA ASP A 42 45.91 42.81 3.77
C ASP A 42 46.56 41.42 3.78
N ALA A 43 47.54 41.18 4.67
CA ALA A 43 48.13 39.86 4.85
C ALA A 43 47.10 38.81 5.32
N LEU A 44 46.27 39.14 6.31
CA LEU A 44 45.22 38.22 6.80
C LEU A 44 44.13 37.97 5.74
N LEU A 45 43.75 38.98 4.96
CA LEU A 45 42.80 38.82 3.84
C LEU A 45 43.41 38.01 2.68
N ALA A 46 44.70 38.16 2.40
CA ALA A 46 45.42 37.32 1.44
C ALA A 46 45.49 35.86 1.90
N MET A 47 45.75 35.60 3.19
CA MET A 47 45.67 34.25 3.76
C MET A 47 44.26 33.66 3.64
N ALA A 48 43.21 34.41 4.00
CA ALA A 48 41.83 33.96 3.88
C ALA A 48 41.44 33.61 2.43
N ARG A 49 41.98 34.34 1.44
CA ARG A 49 41.83 34.05 0.01
C ARG A 49 42.58 32.80 -0.40
N HIS A 50 43.86 32.69 -0.02
CA HIS A 50 44.67 31.52 -0.34
C HIS A 50 44.05 30.22 0.20
N GLU A 51 43.65 30.20 1.47
CA GLU A 51 42.97 29.03 2.06
C GLU A 51 41.62 28.73 1.38
N ARG A 52 40.89 29.75 0.91
CA ARG A 52 39.65 29.54 0.14
C ARG A 52 39.91 28.92 -1.23
N ASP A 53 40.97 29.37 -1.91
CA ASP A 53 41.37 28.91 -3.24
C ASP A 53 41.96 27.48 -3.20
N GLU A 54 42.75 27.14 -2.18
CA GLU A 54 43.18 25.76 -1.86
C GLU A 54 42.00 24.88 -1.37
N GLY A 55 40.92 25.51 -0.91
CA GLY A 55 39.66 24.86 -0.57
C GLY A 55 39.45 24.54 0.91
N HIS A 56 40.30 25.05 1.80
CA HIS A 56 40.16 25.01 3.25
C HIS A 56 39.19 26.08 3.76
N ARG A 57 37.90 25.98 3.42
CA ARG A 57 36.88 27.02 3.73
C ARG A 57 36.78 27.36 5.22
N VAL A 58 37.05 26.41 6.12
CA VAL A 58 37.01 26.64 7.58
C VAL A 58 38.17 27.52 8.03
N ASP A 59 39.38 27.26 7.55
CA ASP A 59 40.58 28.04 7.87
C ASP A 59 40.53 29.42 7.21
N ALA A 60 40.03 29.49 5.97
CA ALA A 60 39.67 30.74 5.30
C ALA A 60 38.69 31.59 6.13
N LEU A 61 37.64 30.96 6.68
CA LEU A 61 36.68 31.62 7.56
C LEU A 61 37.34 32.09 8.86
N ALA A 62 38.24 31.30 9.45
CA ALA A 62 38.98 31.69 10.65
C ALA A 62 39.86 32.93 10.41
N HIS A 63 40.59 33.00 9.29
CA HIS A 63 41.37 34.18 8.91
C HIS A 63 40.47 35.39 8.63
N CYS A 64 39.34 35.20 7.94
CA CYS A 64 38.37 36.25 7.67
C CYS A 64 37.73 36.82 8.96
N GLN A 65 37.36 35.94 9.90
CA GLN A 65 36.87 36.32 11.24
C GLN A 65 37.96 37.03 12.06
N ALA A 66 39.23 36.66 11.90
CA ALA A 66 40.35 37.36 12.55
C ALA A 66 40.55 38.80 12.03
N VAL A 67 40.20 39.07 10.76
CA VAL A 67 40.10 40.44 10.22
C VAL A 67 38.91 41.17 10.83
N LEU A 68 37.70 40.60 10.76
CA LEU A 68 36.47 41.21 11.29
C LEU A 68 36.51 41.48 12.81
N SER A 69 37.27 40.70 13.58
CA SER A 69 37.47 40.93 15.02
C SER A 69 38.27 42.20 15.33
N ARG A 70 39.11 42.67 14.40
CA ARG A 70 39.98 43.85 14.52
C ARG A 70 39.44 45.05 13.74
N TRP A 71 38.81 44.79 12.59
CA TRP A 71 38.21 45.77 11.69
C TRP A 71 36.77 45.35 11.35
N PRO A 72 35.80 45.58 12.25
CA PRO A 72 34.42 45.11 12.07
C PRO A 72 33.72 45.69 10.83
N ASP A 73 34.10 46.91 10.45
CA ASP A 73 33.53 47.66 9.33
C ASP A 73 34.26 47.41 7.99
N ASP A 74 35.17 46.43 7.93
CA ASP A 74 35.90 46.10 6.71
C ASP A 74 34.99 45.41 5.67
N HIS A 75 34.51 46.16 4.68
CA HIS A 75 33.57 45.68 3.66
C HIS A 75 34.07 44.44 2.91
N GLU A 76 35.36 44.38 2.58
CA GLU A 76 35.96 43.26 1.83
C GLU A 76 35.97 41.98 2.67
N ALA A 77 36.28 42.10 3.97
CA ALA A 77 36.15 41.00 4.91
C ALA A 77 34.68 40.62 5.20
N GLN A 78 33.77 41.59 5.29
CA GLN A 78 32.33 41.31 5.47
C GLN A 78 31.77 40.53 4.27
N ALA A 79 32.08 40.94 3.04
CA ALA A 79 31.66 40.27 1.81
C ALA A 79 32.31 38.87 1.65
N LEU A 80 33.60 38.74 1.99
CA LEU A 80 34.28 37.44 2.02
C LEU A 80 33.68 36.50 3.07
N ASN A 81 33.31 37.02 4.25
CA ASN A 81 32.67 36.26 5.31
C ASN A 81 31.28 35.75 4.89
N VAL A 82 30.45 36.59 4.25
CA VAL A 82 29.17 36.16 3.64
C VAL A 82 29.40 35.05 2.61
N THR A 83 30.41 35.22 1.75
CA THR A 83 30.76 34.23 0.71
C THR A 83 31.17 32.89 1.34
N LEU A 84 32.10 32.90 2.29
CA LEU A 84 32.59 31.71 2.98
C LEU A 84 31.49 31.00 3.79
N LEU A 85 30.63 31.77 4.47
CA LEU A 85 29.47 31.20 5.17
C LEU A 85 28.48 30.55 4.19
N THR A 86 28.32 31.09 2.98
CA THR A 86 27.48 30.48 1.93
C THR A 86 28.11 29.17 1.43
N GLU A 87 29.41 29.18 1.12
CA GLU A 87 30.17 27.98 0.70
C GLU A 87 30.19 26.86 1.78
N LEU A 88 30.14 27.24 3.06
CA LEU A 88 30.03 26.32 4.20
C LEU A 88 28.58 25.89 4.51
N GLY A 89 27.59 26.31 3.72
CA GLY A 89 26.18 25.97 3.92
C GLY A 89 25.51 26.68 5.10
N ALA A 90 26.10 27.75 5.64
CA ALA A 90 25.52 28.62 6.67
C ALA A 90 24.66 29.74 6.05
N SER A 91 23.93 29.44 4.96
CA SER A 91 23.22 30.39 4.10
C SER A 91 22.25 31.32 4.84
N THR A 92 21.59 30.85 5.91
CA THR A 92 20.73 31.69 6.77
C THR A 92 21.51 32.83 7.41
N ARG A 93 22.66 32.54 8.03
CA ARG A 93 23.52 33.52 8.68
C ARG A 93 24.24 34.41 7.67
N ALA A 94 24.62 33.85 6.52
CA ALA A 94 25.13 34.63 5.39
C ALA A 94 24.07 35.66 4.91
N GLY A 95 22.80 35.26 4.84
CA GLY A 95 21.66 36.14 4.53
C GLY A 95 21.47 37.30 5.51
N GLU A 96 21.49 37.00 6.81
CA GLU A 96 21.42 38.02 7.88
C GLU A 96 22.54 39.06 7.78
N LEU A 97 23.77 38.60 7.53
CA LEU A 97 24.94 39.48 7.40
C LEU A 97 24.93 40.26 6.07
N ALA A 98 24.46 39.64 4.98
CA ALA A 98 24.35 40.29 3.67
C ALA A 98 23.34 41.45 3.67
N ALA A 99 22.29 41.37 4.48
CA ALA A 99 21.31 42.45 4.62
C ALA A 99 21.90 43.75 5.25
N ALA A 100 23.07 43.66 5.90
CA ALA A 100 23.78 44.79 6.51
C ALA A 100 24.98 45.28 5.68
N LEU A 101 25.26 44.70 4.51
CA LEU A 101 26.39 45.10 3.66
C LEU A 101 26.17 46.45 2.98
N HIS A 102 27.18 47.32 3.06
CA HIS A 102 27.22 48.61 2.37
C HIS A 102 28.58 48.83 1.65
N PRO A 103 28.63 48.88 0.30
CA PRO A 103 27.52 48.65 -0.63
C PRO A 103 26.96 47.22 -0.54
N SER A 104 25.68 47.08 -0.90
CA SER A 104 24.98 45.80 -0.95
C SER A 104 25.54 44.88 -2.02
N LEU A 105 25.31 43.57 -1.87
CA LEU A 105 25.61 42.57 -2.91
C LEU A 105 24.97 42.92 -4.26
N SER A 106 25.59 42.47 -5.34
CA SER A 106 24.97 42.55 -6.68
C SER A 106 23.72 41.66 -6.78
N THR A 107 22.90 41.88 -7.81
CA THR A 107 21.71 41.04 -8.09
C THR A 107 22.07 39.56 -8.24
N ALA A 108 23.22 39.24 -8.85
CA ALA A 108 23.66 37.86 -9.07
C ALA A 108 24.15 37.19 -7.78
N GLU A 109 24.85 37.91 -6.90
CA GLU A 109 25.27 37.41 -5.59
C GLU A 109 24.08 37.25 -4.64
N THR A 110 23.17 38.23 -4.64
CA THR A 110 21.90 38.18 -3.90
C THR A 110 21.06 36.98 -4.34
N TYR A 111 20.97 36.73 -5.66
CA TYR A 111 20.31 35.54 -6.19
C TYR A 111 20.95 34.25 -5.70
N ARG A 112 22.28 34.10 -5.82
CA ARG A 112 22.99 32.88 -5.37
C ARG A 112 22.74 32.61 -3.90
N LEU A 113 22.91 33.63 -3.04
CA LEU A 113 22.68 33.51 -1.60
C LEU A 113 21.25 33.08 -1.25
N ARG A 114 20.24 33.62 -1.96
CA ARG A 114 18.84 33.19 -1.80
C ARG A 114 18.60 31.77 -2.32
N ALA A 115 19.13 31.43 -3.49
CA ALA A 115 18.99 30.11 -4.08
C ALA A 115 19.68 29.02 -3.24
N ASP A 116 20.89 29.27 -2.73
CA ASP A 116 21.63 28.36 -1.85
C ASP A 116 20.94 28.17 -0.49
N ARG A 117 20.20 29.19 -0.03
CA ARG A 117 19.33 29.08 1.16
C ARG A 117 18.10 28.22 0.86
N VAL A 118 17.38 28.51 -0.22
CA VAL A 118 16.20 27.73 -0.67
C VAL A 118 16.57 26.26 -0.92
N ALA A 119 17.66 25.98 -1.64
CA ALA A 119 18.14 24.62 -1.90
C ALA A 119 18.60 23.88 -0.62
N LYS A 120 18.86 24.61 0.48
CA LYS A 120 19.09 24.01 1.80
C LYS A 120 17.77 23.76 2.53
N GLU A 121 16.83 24.70 2.50
CA GLU A 121 15.49 24.54 3.07
C GLU A 121 14.74 23.37 2.42
N ILE A 122 14.80 23.23 1.09
CA ILE A 122 14.26 22.10 0.32
C ILE A 122 14.88 20.75 0.71
N ARG A 123 16.17 20.72 1.06
CA ARG A 123 16.84 19.48 1.53
C ARG A 123 16.56 19.16 3.00
N TRP A 124 16.34 20.18 3.82
CA TRP A 124 15.93 20.00 5.22
C TRP A 124 14.45 19.61 5.35
N ALA A 125 13.61 19.98 4.39
CA ALA A 125 12.21 19.56 4.31
C ALA A 125 12.01 18.05 4.06
N ASP A 126 13.00 17.34 3.52
CA ASP A 126 12.99 15.86 3.42
C ASP A 126 13.39 15.18 4.74
N GLY A 127 13.84 15.95 5.75
CA GLY A 127 14.26 15.43 7.05
C GLY A 127 13.08 15.07 7.95
N GLU A 128 13.37 14.68 9.20
CA GLU A 128 12.31 14.49 10.20
C GLU A 128 11.65 15.86 10.51
N PRO A 129 10.30 15.96 10.42
CA PRO A 129 9.59 17.20 10.72
C PRO A 129 9.67 17.54 12.22
N ALA A 130 9.64 18.83 12.56
CA ALA A 130 9.69 19.25 13.96
C ALA A 130 8.45 18.83 14.77
N ASP A 131 7.31 18.67 14.09
CA ASP A 131 6.09 18.04 14.61
C ASP A 131 5.59 16.98 13.62
N PRO A 132 5.66 15.68 13.97
CA PRO A 132 5.15 14.59 13.12
C PRO A 132 3.67 14.69 12.75
N PHE A 133 2.85 15.40 13.53
CA PHE A 133 1.42 15.62 13.22
C PHE A 133 1.16 16.83 12.32
N HIS A 134 2.20 17.61 11.99
CA HIS A 134 2.18 18.69 11.01
C HIS A 134 3.34 18.56 10.01
N PRO A 135 3.48 17.40 9.32
CA PRO A 135 4.73 16.96 8.68
C PRO A 135 5.17 17.77 7.44
N TYR A 136 4.40 18.76 7.01
CA TYR A 136 4.67 19.54 5.78
C TYR A 136 4.98 21.02 6.03
N VAL A 137 5.07 21.48 7.28
CA VAL A 137 5.28 22.92 7.60
C VAL A 137 6.59 23.44 7.02
N GLU A 138 7.68 22.70 7.19
CA GLU A 138 9.00 23.03 6.66
C GLU A 138 9.04 22.95 5.14
N ALA A 139 8.34 21.98 4.55
CA ALA A 139 8.23 21.79 3.10
C ALA A 139 7.43 22.93 2.44
N ASP A 140 6.28 23.30 3.00
CA ASP A 140 5.45 24.43 2.54
C ASP A 140 6.20 25.75 2.64
N LYS A 141 6.95 25.97 3.72
CA LYS A 141 7.83 27.13 3.85
C LYS A 141 8.89 27.15 2.75
N SER A 142 9.53 26.01 2.45
CA SER A 142 10.52 25.93 1.37
C SER A 142 9.91 26.25 -0.01
N VAL A 143 8.63 25.92 -0.22
CA VAL A 143 7.86 26.29 -1.42
C VAL A 143 7.60 27.80 -1.48
N GLU A 144 7.21 28.43 -0.36
CA GLU A 144 7.00 29.88 -0.28
C GLU A 144 8.30 30.65 -0.55
N ASP A 145 9.38 30.30 0.16
CA ASP A 145 10.70 30.91 -0.03
C ASP A 145 11.23 30.67 -1.47
N ALA A 146 11.04 29.48 -2.05
CA ALA A 146 11.39 29.21 -3.46
C ALA A 146 10.55 30.03 -4.46
N ARG A 147 9.24 30.18 -4.20
CA ARG A 147 8.33 30.95 -5.06
C ARG A 147 8.72 32.43 -5.09
N HIS A 148 9.08 33.00 -3.93
CA HIS A 148 9.60 34.36 -3.86
C HIS A 148 10.86 34.59 -4.70
N VAL A 149 11.75 33.60 -4.84
CA VAL A 149 12.94 33.71 -5.70
C VAL A 149 12.59 33.50 -7.19
N ALA A 150 11.71 32.55 -7.51
CA ALA A 150 11.32 32.28 -8.90
C ALA A 150 10.56 33.44 -9.56
N ASP A 151 9.70 34.10 -8.79
CA ASP A 151 8.80 35.15 -9.28
C ASP A 151 9.39 36.58 -9.12
N ASP A 152 10.60 36.76 -8.56
CA ASP A 152 11.25 38.07 -8.36
C ASP A 152 11.55 38.77 -9.70
N PRO A 153 10.83 39.85 -10.08
CA PRO A 153 10.94 40.47 -11.39
C PRO A 153 12.26 41.24 -11.59
N SER A 154 13.06 41.45 -10.54
CA SER A 154 14.39 42.07 -10.65
C SER A 154 15.45 41.10 -11.20
N LEU A 155 15.16 39.80 -11.21
CA LEU A 155 16.08 38.78 -11.68
C LEU A 155 16.06 38.61 -13.22
N PRO A 156 17.25 38.49 -13.85
CA PRO A 156 17.40 38.03 -15.22
C PRO A 156 16.61 36.75 -15.52
N ALA A 157 16.13 36.62 -16.77
CA ALA A 157 15.21 35.54 -17.16
C ALA A 157 15.82 34.13 -17.07
N ASP A 158 17.15 34.00 -17.13
CA ASP A 158 17.88 32.75 -16.90
C ASP A 158 17.95 32.38 -15.41
N LEU A 159 18.13 33.36 -14.51
CA LEU A 159 18.13 33.12 -13.06
C LEU A 159 16.72 32.80 -12.55
N ARG A 160 15.68 33.49 -13.04
CA ARG A 160 14.28 33.13 -12.76
C ARG A 160 13.94 31.72 -13.25
N ARG A 161 14.45 31.32 -14.41
CA ARG A 161 14.25 29.96 -14.94
C ARG A 161 14.87 28.90 -14.02
N ARG A 162 16.09 29.13 -13.52
CA ARG A 162 16.77 28.24 -12.56
C ARG A 162 15.99 28.13 -11.26
N ALA A 163 15.60 29.24 -10.64
CA ALA A 163 14.75 29.21 -9.45
C ALA A 163 13.37 28.58 -9.70
N GLY A 164 12.85 28.67 -10.92
CA GLY A 164 11.65 27.93 -11.35
C GLY A 164 11.83 26.41 -11.37
N PHE A 165 13.05 25.90 -11.58
CA PHE A 165 13.37 24.47 -11.42
C PHE A 165 13.45 24.09 -9.93
N ASP A 166 14.05 24.94 -9.09
CA ASP A 166 14.17 24.68 -7.66
C ASP A 166 12.79 24.72 -6.96
N LEU A 167 11.90 25.63 -7.39
CA LEU A 167 10.50 25.66 -6.99
C LEU A 167 9.72 24.41 -7.45
N LEU A 168 10.00 23.87 -8.65
CA LEU A 168 9.40 22.61 -9.10
C LEU A 168 9.76 21.45 -8.15
N VAL A 169 11.00 21.42 -7.68
CA VAL A 169 11.49 20.41 -6.72
C VAL A 169 10.88 20.62 -5.34
N ALA A 170 10.79 21.86 -4.86
CA ALA A 170 10.12 22.21 -3.60
C ALA A 170 8.66 21.74 -3.60
N LEU A 171 7.92 22.02 -4.67
CA LEU A 171 6.52 21.64 -4.82
C LEU A 171 6.34 20.12 -4.83
N ALA A 172 7.20 19.39 -5.55
CA ALA A 172 7.16 17.93 -5.59
C ALA A 172 7.35 17.31 -4.20
N ARG A 173 8.39 17.74 -3.47
CA ARG A 173 8.73 17.26 -2.12
C ARG A 173 7.65 17.60 -1.09
N ALA A 174 7.08 18.79 -1.19
CA ALA A 174 5.95 19.21 -0.35
C ALA A 174 4.61 18.50 -0.71
N GLY A 175 4.57 17.65 -1.74
CA GLY A 175 3.34 16.95 -2.15
C GLY A 175 2.35 17.81 -2.94
N HIS A 176 2.75 18.99 -3.44
CA HIS A 176 1.94 19.84 -4.32
C HIS A 176 1.96 19.32 -5.76
N VAL A 177 1.50 18.08 -5.93
CA VAL A 177 1.51 17.30 -7.18
C VAL A 177 0.87 18.08 -8.34
N ASP A 178 -0.27 18.73 -8.10
CA ASP A 178 -1.02 19.48 -9.10
C ASP A 178 -0.27 20.70 -9.65
N GLU A 179 0.32 21.54 -8.78
CA GLU A 179 1.12 22.68 -9.22
C GLU A 179 2.44 22.22 -9.87
N THR A 180 3.04 21.14 -9.36
CA THR A 180 4.26 20.55 -9.94
C THR A 180 4.04 20.13 -11.39
N VAL A 181 2.99 19.34 -11.65
CA VAL A 181 2.69 18.88 -13.01
C VAL A 181 2.30 20.03 -13.93
N ALA A 182 1.52 21.02 -13.44
CA ALA A 182 1.18 22.21 -14.23
C ALA A 182 2.43 23.04 -14.63
N ARG A 183 3.41 23.19 -13.72
CA ARG A 183 4.68 23.87 -14.02
C ARG A 183 5.56 23.06 -14.97
N TYR A 184 5.62 21.73 -14.81
CA TYR A 184 6.31 20.84 -15.74
C TYR A 184 5.75 20.94 -17.17
N ASP A 185 4.42 20.82 -17.34
CA ASP A 185 3.79 20.91 -18.65
C ASP A 185 3.98 22.31 -19.28
N ALA A 186 4.02 23.38 -18.47
CA ALA A 186 4.35 24.72 -18.93
C ALA A 186 5.81 24.86 -19.42
N PHE A 187 6.78 24.29 -18.71
CA PHE A 187 8.18 24.25 -19.17
C PHE A 187 8.32 23.46 -20.49
N ARG A 188 7.65 22.31 -20.58
CA ARG A 188 7.63 21.49 -21.80
C ARG A 188 7.01 22.22 -22.98
N ALA A 189 5.89 22.92 -22.80
CA ALA A 189 5.25 23.73 -23.84
C ALA A 189 6.14 24.89 -24.33
N GLN A 190 7.04 25.40 -23.48
CA GLN A 190 8.04 26.42 -23.82
C GLN A 190 9.33 25.85 -24.43
N GLY A 191 9.44 24.52 -24.61
CA GLY A 191 10.66 23.87 -25.10
C GLY A 191 11.84 23.95 -24.12
N VAL A 192 11.58 24.08 -22.82
CA VAL A 192 12.62 24.17 -21.79
C VAL A 192 13.09 22.77 -21.39
N THR A 193 14.36 22.47 -21.65
CA THR A 193 15.03 21.29 -21.09
C THR A 193 15.26 21.47 -19.59
N LEU A 194 14.82 20.51 -18.79
CA LEU A 194 15.00 20.48 -17.35
C LEU A 194 16.38 19.86 -16.98
N PRO A 195 17.00 20.27 -15.86
CA PRO A 195 18.15 19.56 -15.31
C PRO A 195 17.72 18.25 -14.64
N PRO A 196 18.62 17.24 -14.50
CA PRO A 196 18.25 15.89 -14.04
C PRO A 196 17.50 15.85 -12.71
N TYR A 197 17.89 16.71 -11.76
CA TYR A 197 17.25 16.78 -10.43
C TYR A 197 15.78 17.26 -10.50
N ALA A 198 15.47 18.16 -11.42
CA ALA A 198 14.11 18.66 -11.65
C ALA A 198 13.28 17.68 -12.51
N GLU A 199 13.92 16.90 -13.38
CA GLU A 199 13.26 15.82 -14.14
C GLU A 199 12.78 14.70 -13.21
N ARG A 200 13.58 14.31 -12.20
CA ARG A 200 13.18 13.35 -11.15
C ARG A 200 11.95 13.84 -10.38
N ALA A 201 11.99 15.07 -9.87
CA ALA A 201 10.86 15.68 -9.15
C ALA A 201 9.58 15.79 -10.00
N ALA A 202 9.71 16.10 -11.29
CA ALA A 202 8.58 16.08 -12.21
C ALA A 202 8.06 14.65 -12.46
N ALA A 203 8.95 13.65 -12.56
CA ALA A 203 8.58 12.25 -12.75
C ALA A 203 7.78 11.68 -11.56
N ASP A 204 8.15 12.03 -10.33
CA ASP A 204 7.38 11.68 -9.12
C ASP A 204 5.96 12.25 -9.16
N ALA A 205 5.82 13.54 -9.48
CA ALA A 205 4.50 14.18 -9.56
C ALA A 205 3.66 13.63 -10.73
N LEU A 206 4.29 13.28 -11.86
CA LEU A 206 3.62 12.60 -12.98
C LEU A 206 3.13 11.21 -12.58
N LEU A 207 3.91 10.45 -11.82
CA LEU A 207 3.51 9.14 -11.30
C LEU A 207 2.30 9.26 -10.37
N ALA A 208 2.34 10.20 -9.41
CA ALA A 208 1.20 10.52 -8.54
C ALA A 208 -0.05 10.99 -9.31
N LYS A 209 0.13 11.71 -10.44
CA LYS A 209 -0.93 12.08 -11.39
C LYS A 209 -1.39 10.95 -12.32
N ARG A 210 -0.93 9.72 -12.13
CA ARG A 210 -1.26 8.56 -12.99
C ARG A 210 -0.82 8.73 -14.46
N ARG A 211 0.33 9.38 -14.69
CA ARG A 211 1.01 9.54 -15.99
C ARG A 211 2.31 8.70 -16.05
N PRO A 212 2.30 7.37 -15.77
CA PRO A 212 3.51 6.58 -15.56
C PRO A 212 4.41 6.49 -16.80
N ALA A 213 3.85 6.49 -18.01
CA ALA A 213 4.64 6.44 -19.25
C ALA A 213 5.52 7.69 -19.45
N GLU A 214 5.05 8.86 -19.02
CA GLU A 214 5.84 10.10 -19.07
C GLU A 214 6.86 10.17 -17.93
N ALA A 215 6.52 9.64 -16.75
CA ALA A 215 7.44 9.47 -15.64
C ALA A 215 8.62 8.53 -16.01
N VAL A 216 8.36 7.42 -16.71
CA VAL A 216 9.42 6.53 -17.23
C VAL A 216 10.41 7.30 -18.10
N THR A 217 9.93 8.10 -19.07
CA THR A 217 10.81 8.87 -19.97
C THR A 217 11.68 9.86 -19.20
N LEU A 218 11.10 10.64 -18.27
CA LEU A 218 11.88 11.58 -17.45
C LEU A 218 12.88 10.88 -16.54
N TYR A 219 12.52 9.72 -15.99
CA TYR A 219 13.43 8.94 -15.17
C TYR A 219 14.60 8.38 -15.98
N GLU A 220 14.33 7.73 -17.12
CA GLU A 220 15.35 7.24 -18.06
C GLU A 220 16.30 8.37 -18.51
N ASP A 221 15.76 9.52 -18.91
CA ASP A 221 16.52 10.71 -19.30
C ASP A 221 17.39 11.28 -18.16
N SER A 222 16.84 11.39 -16.95
CA SER A 222 17.56 11.96 -15.79
C SER A 222 18.72 11.06 -15.33
N ILE A 223 18.59 9.75 -15.49
CA ILE A 223 19.63 8.76 -15.16
C ILE A 223 20.66 8.67 -16.28
N ALA A 224 20.27 8.88 -17.55
CA ALA A 224 21.20 8.94 -18.67
C ALA A 224 22.09 10.19 -18.62
N LYS A 225 21.55 11.33 -18.18
CA LYS A 225 22.29 12.60 -18.01
C LYS A 225 23.19 12.61 -16.76
N ASP A 226 22.75 11.94 -15.70
CA ASP A 226 23.47 11.80 -14.44
C ASP A 226 23.28 10.37 -13.89
N PRO A 227 24.24 9.45 -14.14
CA PRO A 227 24.13 8.05 -13.76
C PRO A 227 24.48 7.76 -12.29
N GLY A 228 24.89 8.77 -11.53
CA GLY A 228 25.40 8.63 -10.16
C GLY A 228 26.88 8.21 -10.08
N PRO A 229 27.38 7.84 -8.88
CA PRO A 229 26.63 7.64 -7.63
C PRO A 229 26.03 8.96 -7.10
N TYR A 230 24.81 8.87 -6.56
CA TYR A 230 24.10 10.01 -5.96
C TYR A 230 24.43 10.15 -4.48
N ASP A 231 24.13 11.30 -3.88
CA ASP A 231 24.37 11.51 -2.45
C ASP A 231 23.43 10.65 -1.58
N ARG A 232 23.83 10.39 -0.34
CA ARG A 232 23.01 9.62 0.63
C ARG A 232 21.75 10.37 1.06
N THR A 233 21.74 11.70 0.98
CA THR A 233 20.55 12.53 1.23
C THR A 233 19.65 12.69 0.00
N GLU A 234 20.02 12.12 -1.15
CA GLU A 234 19.22 12.16 -2.38
C GLU A 234 18.51 10.83 -2.60
N SER A 235 17.23 10.91 -2.96
CA SER A 235 16.41 9.77 -3.39
C SER A 235 17.04 9.04 -4.57
N GLU A 236 17.08 7.72 -4.53
CA GLU A 236 17.59 6.89 -5.63
C GLU A 236 16.57 6.83 -6.79
N PRO A 237 16.82 7.48 -7.93
CA PRO A 237 15.81 7.61 -9.01
C PRO A 237 15.45 6.26 -9.65
N ARG A 238 16.27 5.23 -9.49
CA ARG A 238 15.95 3.87 -9.95
C ARG A 238 14.79 3.24 -9.20
N ILE A 239 14.48 3.67 -7.97
CA ILE A 239 13.29 3.23 -7.22
C ILE A 239 12.03 3.85 -7.85
N GLY A 240 12.03 5.16 -8.10
CA GLY A 240 10.93 5.83 -8.81
C GLY A 240 10.71 5.29 -10.23
N LEU A 241 11.80 5.02 -10.96
CA LEU A 241 11.74 4.36 -12.27
C LEU A 241 11.14 2.95 -12.20
N MET A 242 11.45 2.17 -11.15
CA MET A 242 10.87 0.84 -10.94
C MET A 242 9.34 0.92 -10.78
N TYR A 243 8.83 1.86 -9.97
CA TYR A 243 7.38 2.07 -9.85
C TYR A 243 6.77 2.60 -11.16
N ALA A 244 7.44 3.49 -11.88
CA ALA A 244 6.96 3.98 -13.17
C ALA A 244 6.90 2.86 -14.23
N TYR A 245 7.85 1.90 -14.22
CA TYR A 245 7.76 0.68 -15.03
C TYR A 245 6.62 -0.23 -14.58
N LEU A 246 6.40 -0.40 -13.27
CA LEU A 246 5.32 -1.23 -12.72
C LEU A 246 3.94 -0.70 -13.16
N GLU A 247 3.68 0.58 -12.94
CA GLU A 247 2.42 1.26 -13.29
C GLU A 247 2.21 1.44 -14.80
N SER A 248 3.25 1.21 -15.62
CA SER A 248 3.14 1.14 -17.09
C SER A 248 3.12 -0.31 -17.63
N GLY A 249 2.96 -1.31 -16.76
CA GLY A 249 2.88 -2.73 -17.15
C GLY A 249 4.20 -3.35 -17.60
N GLN A 250 5.32 -2.64 -17.42
CA GLN A 250 6.67 -3.08 -17.79
C GLN A 250 7.35 -3.87 -16.66
N THR A 251 6.64 -4.80 -16.02
CA THR A 251 7.06 -5.49 -14.78
C THR A 251 8.45 -6.14 -14.87
N GLN A 252 8.82 -6.69 -16.03
CA GLN A 252 10.16 -7.27 -16.25
C GLN A 252 11.28 -6.22 -16.22
N LYS A 253 11.02 -4.97 -16.63
CA LYS A 253 11.96 -3.87 -16.43
C LYS A 253 11.97 -3.43 -14.97
N ALA A 254 10.81 -3.33 -14.32
CA ALA A 254 10.70 -2.99 -12.90
C ALA A 254 11.56 -3.91 -12.02
N PHE A 255 11.41 -5.25 -12.19
CA PHE A 255 12.22 -6.25 -11.50
C PHE A 255 13.72 -6.10 -11.77
N ARG A 256 14.13 -6.00 -13.04
CA ARG A 256 15.55 -5.84 -13.40
C ARG A 256 16.15 -4.59 -12.77
N THR A 257 15.46 -3.45 -12.84
CA THR A 257 15.95 -2.17 -12.29
C THR A 257 16.23 -2.25 -10.80
N ILE A 258 15.32 -2.87 -10.02
CA ILE A 258 15.46 -2.91 -8.56
C ILE A 258 16.37 -4.05 -8.09
N ASP A 259 16.34 -5.22 -8.73
CA ASP A 259 17.28 -6.30 -8.41
C ASP A 259 18.73 -5.90 -8.78
N ASP A 260 18.95 -5.18 -9.89
CA ASP A 260 20.26 -4.63 -10.26
C ASP A 260 20.75 -3.58 -9.25
N LEU A 261 19.86 -2.72 -8.75
CA LEU A 261 20.20 -1.73 -7.72
C LEU A 261 20.57 -2.44 -6.41
N ALA A 262 19.70 -3.34 -5.95
CA ALA A 262 19.89 -4.11 -4.72
C ALA A 262 21.17 -4.97 -4.76
N ALA A 263 21.58 -5.47 -5.93
CA ALA A 263 22.84 -6.20 -6.10
C ALA A 263 24.09 -5.31 -6.11
N LYS A 264 23.96 -4.03 -6.49
CA LYS A 264 25.07 -3.06 -6.56
C LYS A 264 25.30 -2.32 -5.25
N GLU A 265 24.25 -2.06 -4.47
CA GLU A 265 24.34 -1.38 -3.18
C GLU A 265 25.04 -2.27 -2.13
N PRO A 266 26.17 -1.83 -1.52
CA PRO A 266 26.87 -2.62 -0.53
C PRO A 266 26.11 -2.65 0.80
N GLN A 267 26.04 -3.81 1.46
CA GLN A 267 25.43 -3.93 2.80
C GLN A 267 26.07 -3.00 3.84
N TRP A 268 27.37 -2.74 3.71
CA TRP A 268 28.18 -2.01 4.67
C TRP A 268 29.02 -0.94 3.99
N LEU A 269 28.90 0.30 4.46
CA LEU A 269 29.66 1.44 3.96
C LEU A 269 30.99 1.59 4.71
N ARG A 270 32.08 1.74 3.97
CA ARG A 270 33.41 2.05 4.53
C ARG A 270 33.66 3.56 4.42
N VAL A 271 33.69 4.25 5.56
CA VAL A 271 33.98 5.69 5.63
C VAL A 271 35.45 5.89 6.02
N ARG A 272 36.18 6.70 5.25
CA ARG A 272 37.61 6.95 5.51
C ARG A 272 37.79 7.59 6.89
N GLY A 273 38.59 6.96 7.75
CA GLY A 273 38.83 7.39 9.13
C GLY A 273 37.90 6.78 10.18
N ILE A 274 36.85 6.06 9.79
CA ILE A 274 35.99 5.30 10.71
C ILE A 274 36.36 3.81 10.63
N ALA A 275 36.75 3.21 11.76
CA ALA A 275 37.19 1.82 11.81
C ALA A 275 36.04 0.81 11.60
N ALA A 276 34.87 1.11 12.18
CA ALA A 276 33.66 0.31 12.01
C ALA A 276 32.99 0.60 10.65
N PRO A 277 32.41 -0.41 9.98
CA PRO A 277 31.50 -0.16 8.88
C PRO A 277 30.24 0.58 9.34
N ALA A 278 29.73 1.48 8.52
CA ALA A 278 28.42 2.11 8.72
C ALA A 278 27.33 1.32 7.98
N GLN A 279 26.11 1.33 8.52
CA GLN A 279 24.93 0.74 7.85
C GLN A 279 24.63 1.49 6.55
N ASN A 280 24.15 0.77 5.52
CA ASN A 280 23.69 1.38 4.27
C ASN A 280 22.16 1.39 4.17
N GLN A 281 21.53 2.54 4.41
CA GLN A 281 20.08 2.66 4.25
C GLN A 281 19.64 2.40 2.81
N ARG A 282 20.40 2.85 1.79
CA ARG A 282 20.09 2.61 0.37
C ARG A 282 19.99 1.12 0.01
N LYS A 283 20.75 0.26 0.70
CA LYS A 283 20.65 -1.20 0.53
C LYS A 283 19.34 -1.73 1.11
N VAL A 284 18.96 -1.27 2.30
CA VAL A 284 17.65 -1.60 2.92
C VAL A 284 16.51 -1.13 2.02
N ASP A 285 16.55 0.12 1.55
CA ASP A 285 15.53 0.69 0.66
C ASP A 285 15.40 -0.13 -0.63
N ALA A 286 16.52 -0.49 -1.27
CA ALA A 286 16.53 -1.30 -2.48
C ALA A 286 15.97 -2.71 -2.26
N ASP A 287 16.34 -3.37 -1.15
CA ASP A 287 15.85 -4.72 -0.82
C ASP A 287 14.36 -4.73 -0.45
N LEU A 288 13.88 -3.73 0.32
CA LEU A 288 12.46 -3.54 0.62
C LEU A 288 11.64 -3.35 -0.66
N ASN A 289 12.07 -2.44 -1.54
CA ASN A 289 11.41 -2.20 -2.82
C ASN A 289 11.47 -3.42 -3.75
N ALA A 290 12.54 -4.22 -3.70
CA ALA A 290 12.64 -5.47 -4.45
C ALA A 290 11.66 -6.55 -3.94
N ALA A 291 11.20 -6.48 -2.70
CA ALA A 291 10.09 -7.30 -2.19
C ALA A 291 8.72 -6.68 -2.53
N ALA A 292 8.53 -5.38 -2.30
CA ALA A 292 7.27 -4.68 -2.56
C ALA A 292 6.79 -4.81 -4.01
N VAL A 293 7.70 -4.70 -5.00
CA VAL A 293 7.38 -4.88 -6.42
C VAL A 293 6.87 -6.30 -6.75
N ARG A 294 7.23 -7.30 -5.94
CA ARG A 294 6.80 -8.70 -6.09
C ARG A 294 5.45 -8.93 -5.43
N ASP A 295 5.26 -8.35 -4.24
CA ASP A 295 3.99 -8.36 -3.53
C ASP A 295 2.85 -7.75 -4.39
N TYR A 296 3.13 -6.61 -5.04
CA TYR A 296 2.19 -5.92 -5.94
C TYR A 296 1.70 -6.76 -7.14
N VAL A 297 2.45 -7.80 -7.54
CA VAL A 297 2.12 -8.66 -8.69
C VAL A 297 1.77 -10.09 -8.27
N GLU A 298 1.21 -10.23 -7.07
CA GLU A 298 0.69 -11.48 -6.46
C GLU A 298 1.79 -12.53 -6.17
N MET A 299 3.05 -12.11 -6.07
CA MET A 299 4.21 -12.97 -5.75
C MET A 299 4.57 -12.90 -4.26
N HIS A 300 3.58 -12.96 -3.38
CA HIS A 300 3.71 -12.80 -1.93
C HIS A 300 4.74 -13.76 -1.29
N ALA A 301 4.81 -15.01 -1.73
CA ALA A 301 5.82 -15.97 -1.25
C ALA A 301 7.27 -15.52 -1.55
N ASP A 302 7.52 -14.91 -2.71
CA ASP A 302 8.85 -14.42 -3.11
C ASP A 302 9.21 -13.12 -2.39
N ALA A 303 8.22 -12.24 -2.16
CA ALA A 303 8.39 -11.06 -1.30
C ALA A 303 8.73 -11.47 0.14
N TYR A 304 8.00 -12.46 0.68
CA TYR A 304 8.21 -13.00 2.01
C TYR A 304 9.61 -13.61 2.19
N ALA A 305 10.05 -14.41 1.21
CA ALA A 305 11.37 -15.03 1.22
C ALA A 305 12.53 -14.03 1.18
N ARG A 306 12.27 -12.77 0.78
CA ARG A 306 13.24 -11.66 0.82
C ARG A 306 13.20 -10.90 2.14
N LEU A 307 12.01 -10.55 2.63
CA LEU A 307 11.85 -9.74 3.84
C LEU A 307 12.16 -10.50 5.13
N GLU A 308 11.77 -11.77 5.22
CA GLU A 308 11.86 -12.51 6.49
C GLU A 308 13.31 -12.74 6.97
N PRO A 309 14.29 -13.09 6.10
CA PRO A 309 15.70 -13.14 6.52
C PRO A 309 16.25 -11.78 6.96
N LEU A 310 15.87 -10.69 6.28
CA LEU A 310 16.26 -9.33 6.66
C LEU A 310 15.69 -8.98 8.04
N ASN A 311 14.43 -9.33 8.33
CA ASN A 311 13.82 -9.09 9.64
C ASN A 311 14.50 -9.90 10.76
N ARG A 312 15.05 -11.09 10.47
CA ARG A 312 15.90 -11.81 11.44
C ARG A 312 17.22 -11.11 11.71
N GLU A 313 17.83 -10.47 10.70
CA GLU A 313 19.07 -9.71 10.85
C GLU A 313 18.87 -8.34 11.53
N ALA A 314 17.75 -7.67 11.23
CA ALA A 314 17.40 -6.33 11.72
C ALA A 314 16.01 -6.27 12.38
N PRO A 315 15.74 -7.06 13.45
CA PRO A 315 14.40 -7.21 14.04
C PRO A 315 13.86 -5.94 14.74
N ALA A 316 14.67 -4.88 14.81
CA ALA A 316 14.35 -3.57 15.38
C ALA A 316 14.20 -2.46 14.31
N ASN A 317 14.07 -2.82 13.02
CA ASN A 317 13.74 -1.87 11.96
C ASN A 317 12.21 -1.81 11.77
N ALA A 318 11.60 -0.65 12.07
CA ALA A 318 10.16 -0.45 12.03
C ALA A 318 9.55 -0.60 10.62
N GLN A 319 10.20 -0.02 9.60
CA GLN A 319 9.74 -0.09 8.21
C GLN A 319 9.76 -1.52 7.67
N LEU A 320 10.80 -2.29 7.99
CA LEU A 320 10.94 -3.70 7.62
C LEU A 320 9.89 -4.59 8.29
N ARG A 321 9.55 -4.31 9.55
CA ARG A 321 8.41 -4.95 10.25
C ARG A 321 7.09 -4.63 9.57
N SER A 322 6.87 -3.35 9.22
CA SER A 322 5.67 -2.88 8.52
C SER A 322 5.49 -3.56 7.16
N GLU A 323 6.51 -3.56 6.30
CA GLU A 323 6.42 -4.21 4.99
C GLU A 323 6.37 -5.75 5.08
N LEU A 324 6.99 -6.37 6.10
CA LEU A 324 6.77 -7.81 6.36
C LEU A 324 5.32 -8.10 6.74
N GLY A 325 4.72 -7.31 7.64
CA GLY A 325 3.33 -7.43 8.04
C GLY A 325 2.35 -7.28 6.86
N MET A 326 2.64 -6.38 5.90
CA MET A 326 1.85 -6.25 4.67
C MET A 326 1.86 -7.54 3.85
N VAL A 327 3.04 -8.14 3.64
CA VAL A 327 3.16 -9.42 2.92
C VAL A 327 2.48 -10.56 3.72
N GLU A 328 2.64 -10.61 5.03
CA GLU A 328 1.99 -11.63 5.87
C GLU A 328 0.45 -11.55 5.80
N LEU A 329 -0.11 -10.34 5.77
CA LEU A 329 -1.53 -10.10 5.55
C LEU A 329 -1.97 -10.63 4.17
N ALA A 330 -1.24 -10.31 3.10
CA ALA A 330 -1.54 -10.78 1.74
C ALA A 330 -1.47 -12.32 1.59
N ARG A 331 -0.55 -12.97 2.32
CA ARG A 331 -0.49 -14.45 2.41
C ARG A 331 -1.66 -15.05 3.19
N GLY A 332 -2.40 -14.24 3.94
CA GLY A 332 -3.57 -14.63 4.72
C GLY A 332 -3.25 -14.92 6.18
N TRP A 333 -2.25 -14.25 6.76
CA TRP A 333 -1.87 -14.34 8.17
C TRP A 333 -2.13 -13.03 8.91
N PRO A 334 -3.40 -12.61 9.05
CA PRO A 334 -3.74 -11.29 9.60
C PRO A 334 -3.30 -11.13 11.06
N ARG A 335 -3.36 -12.16 11.91
CA ARG A 335 -2.94 -12.01 13.31
C ARG A 335 -1.45 -11.84 13.44
N ARG A 336 -0.70 -12.60 12.64
CA ARG A 336 0.76 -12.47 12.55
C ARG A 336 1.18 -11.09 12.03
N ALA A 337 0.50 -10.61 10.98
CA ALA A 337 0.67 -9.25 10.49
C ALA A 337 0.39 -8.18 11.57
N ARG A 338 -0.67 -8.36 12.38
CA ARG A 338 -0.98 -7.48 13.52
C ARG A 338 0.20 -7.36 14.49
N ASP A 339 0.80 -8.49 14.85
CA ASP A 339 1.94 -8.53 15.78
C ASP A 339 3.14 -7.76 15.21
N ASP A 340 3.46 -7.93 13.92
CA ASP A 340 4.56 -7.19 13.28
C ASP A 340 4.25 -5.68 13.14
N PHE A 341 3.00 -5.27 12.89
CA PHE A 341 2.62 -3.86 12.90
C PHE A 341 2.64 -3.23 14.31
N ASP A 342 2.18 -3.95 15.34
CA ASP A 342 2.24 -3.47 16.73
C ASP A 342 3.71 -3.38 17.22
N ILE A 343 4.61 -4.26 16.75
CA ILE A 343 6.06 -4.14 16.96
C ILE A 343 6.62 -2.94 16.19
N ALA A 344 6.25 -2.73 14.92
CA ALA A 344 6.70 -1.58 14.14
C ALA A 344 6.37 -0.25 14.84
N LEU A 345 5.14 -0.09 15.33
CA LEU A 345 4.71 1.11 16.06
C LEU A 345 5.32 1.26 17.46
N THR A 346 5.79 0.15 18.06
CA THR A 346 6.59 0.19 19.29
C THR A 346 8.02 0.70 19.03
N LEU A 347 8.55 0.47 17.82
CA LEU A 347 9.88 0.89 17.39
C LEU A 347 9.91 2.32 16.84
N ASP A 348 8.96 2.67 15.96
CA ASP A 348 8.70 4.06 15.54
C ASP A 348 7.18 4.33 15.47
N PRO A 349 6.62 5.12 16.40
CA PRO A 349 5.19 5.44 16.42
C PRO A 349 4.76 6.40 15.29
N ARG A 350 5.69 6.83 14.43
CA ARG A 350 5.46 7.71 13.26
C ARG A 350 5.28 6.92 11.96
N GLU A 351 5.44 5.59 11.98
CA GLU A 351 5.32 4.74 10.79
C GLU A 351 3.86 4.64 10.31
N ALA A 352 3.45 5.60 9.48
CA ALA A 352 2.09 5.70 8.93
C ALA A 352 1.67 4.43 8.16
N GLY A 353 2.60 3.71 7.53
CA GLY A 353 2.33 2.44 6.87
C GLY A 353 1.85 1.35 7.83
N ALA A 354 2.37 1.31 9.06
CA ALA A 354 1.98 0.31 10.05
C ALA A 354 0.57 0.56 10.61
N TYR A 355 0.13 1.82 10.75
CA TYR A 355 -1.27 2.14 11.07
C TYR A 355 -2.24 1.72 9.95
N ILE A 356 -1.89 1.95 8.67
CA ILE A 356 -2.67 1.40 7.53
C ILE A 356 -2.71 -0.13 7.61
N GLY A 357 -1.58 -0.76 7.95
CA GLY A 357 -1.47 -2.20 8.15
C GLY A 357 -2.40 -2.75 9.24
N LYS A 358 -2.44 -2.10 10.40
CA LYS A 358 -3.38 -2.42 11.48
C LYS A 358 -4.83 -2.24 11.07
N ALA A 359 -5.16 -1.13 10.41
CA ALA A 359 -6.50 -0.87 9.91
C ALA A 359 -6.96 -1.98 8.93
N ASN A 360 -6.13 -2.36 7.96
CA ASN A 360 -6.42 -3.44 7.01
C ASN A 360 -6.53 -4.82 7.71
N THR A 361 -5.68 -5.07 8.68
CA THR A 361 -5.70 -6.30 9.49
C THR A 361 -6.97 -6.41 10.34
N ALA A 362 -7.38 -5.30 10.96
CA ALA A 362 -8.62 -5.18 11.71
C ALA A 362 -9.85 -5.39 10.81
N ARG A 363 -9.85 -4.84 9.59
CA ARG A 363 -10.89 -5.06 8.57
C ARG A 363 -11.01 -6.53 8.19
N VAL A 364 -9.90 -7.19 7.82
CA VAL A 364 -9.86 -8.64 7.50
C VAL A 364 -10.27 -9.53 8.68
N LEU A 365 -10.10 -9.05 9.92
CA LEU A 365 -10.52 -9.72 11.15
C LEU A 365 -11.89 -9.26 11.66
N ASN A 366 -12.69 -8.49 10.91
CA ASN A 366 -14.00 -8.01 11.35
C ASN A 366 -13.98 -7.26 12.71
N ASP A 367 -12.84 -6.64 13.06
CA ASP A 367 -12.52 -5.99 14.33
C ASP A 367 -12.49 -4.46 14.16
N TYR A 368 -13.60 -3.89 13.70
CA TYR A 368 -13.64 -2.53 13.14
C TYR A 368 -13.43 -1.38 14.14
N ALA A 369 -13.36 -1.67 15.44
CA ALA A 369 -13.42 -0.66 16.51
C ALA A 369 -12.27 0.37 16.47
N ALA A 370 -11.08 0.00 16.00
CA ALA A 370 -9.90 0.88 15.93
C ALA A 370 -9.65 1.50 14.55
N VAL A 371 -10.37 1.06 13.50
CA VAL A 371 -10.02 1.35 12.10
C VAL A 371 -10.03 2.85 11.78
N ASP A 372 -11.03 3.59 12.25
CA ASP A 372 -11.09 5.05 12.09
C ASP A 372 -9.89 5.75 12.77
N ALA A 373 -9.55 5.33 14.00
CA ALA A 373 -8.48 5.95 14.79
C ALA A 373 -7.07 5.66 14.22
N ASP A 374 -6.82 4.44 13.77
CA ASP A 374 -5.56 4.07 13.11
C ASP A 374 -5.40 4.85 11.79
N LEU A 375 -6.46 4.94 10.96
CA LEU A 375 -6.41 5.66 9.68
C LEU A 375 -6.33 7.18 9.83
N ASP A 376 -6.97 7.77 10.84
CA ASP A 376 -6.83 9.20 11.14
C ASP A 376 -5.44 9.53 11.69
N THR A 377 -4.83 8.62 12.46
CA THR A 377 -3.43 8.76 12.90
C THR A 377 -2.46 8.67 11.71
N ALA A 378 -2.65 7.70 10.81
CA ALA A 378 -1.88 7.60 9.56
C ALA A 378 -2.00 8.87 8.70
N HIS A 379 -3.18 9.48 8.66
CA HIS A 379 -3.41 10.71 7.91
C HIS A 379 -2.80 11.94 8.57
N ALA A 380 -2.82 12.06 9.90
CA ALA A 380 -2.14 13.16 10.57
C ALA A 380 -0.60 13.09 10.39
N LEU A 381 -0.03 11.87 10.37
CA LEU A 381 1.39 11.62 10.11
C LEU A 381 1.81 11.79 8.64
N ALA A 382 0.88 11.67 7.68
CA ALA A 382 1.20 11.66 6.25
C ALA A 382 0.02 12.17 5.38
N SER A 383 -0.48 13.38 5.67
CA SER A 383 -1.73 13.92 5.09
C SER A 383 -1.73 14.21 3.58
N ARG A 384 -0.58 14.08 2.89
CA ARG A 384 -0.46 14.21 1.42
C ARG A 384 0.01 12.90 0.77
N ASN A 385 -0.12 11.76 1.46
CA ASN A 385 0.27 10.45 0.96
C ASN A 385 -0.92 9.68 0.37
N GLN A 386 -0.91 9.47 -0.95
CA GLN A 386 -1.96 8.76 -1.69
C GLN A 386 -2.19 7.29 -1.22
N ARG A 387 -1.25 6.64 -0.52
CA ARG A 387 -1.48 5.32 0.13
C ARG A 387 -2.45 5.46 1.30
N VAL A 388 -2.34 6.53 2.10
CA VAL A 388 -3.23 6.82 3.22
C VAL A 388 -4.63 7.20 2.71
N ASP A 389 -4.71 8.11 1.74
CA ASP A 389 -6.00 8.56 1.22
C ASP A 389 -6.79 7.40 0.59
N ARG A 390 -6.14 6.54 -0.21
CA ARG A 390 -6.77 5.32 -0.75
C ARG A 390 -7.22 4.36 0.35
N ALA A 391 -6.48 4.21 1.44
CA ALA A 391 -6.88 3.37 2.57
C ALA A 391 -8.12 3.94 3.29
N ARG A 392 -8.21 5.26 3.45
CA ARG A 392 -9.39 5.94 4.00
C ARG A 392 -10.59 5.81 3.07
N GLU A 393 -10.42 6.05 1.77
CA GLU A 393 -11.49 5.89 0.77
C GLU A 393 -12.01 4.45 0.68
N SER A 394 -11.10 3.47 0.74
CA SER A 394 -11.42 2.04 0.83
C SER A 394 -12.25 1.76 2.08
N TRP A 395 -11.80 2.18 3.26
CA TRP A 395 -12.60 2.03 4.48
C TRP A 395 -13.96 2.73 4.43
N GLN A 396 -14.05 3.93 3.84
CA GLN A 396 -15.32 4.66 3.66
C GLN A 396 -16.30 3.92 2.72
N ARG A 397 -15.81 3.24 1.69
CA ARG A 397 -16.63 2.34 0.86
C ARG A 397 -17.07 1.11 1.65
N GLU A 398 -16.15 0.42 2.33
CA GLU A 398 -16.46 -0.78 3.11
C GLU A 398 -17.54 -0.49 4.16
N ARG A 399 -17.34 0.50 5.04
CA ARG A 399 -18.35 0.88 6.06
C ARG A 399 -19.65 1.42 5.46
N GLY A 400 -19.66 1.78 4.17
CA GLY A 400 -20.81 2.28 3.43
C GLY A 400 -21.81 1.18 3.03
N TRP A 401 -22.72 1.53 2.11
CA TRP A 401 -23.68 0.59 1.54
C TRP A 401 -22.98 -0.45 0.67
N GLN A 402 -23.30 -1.73 0.90
CA GLN A 402 -22.81 -2.87 0.11
C GLN A 402 -23.96 -3.41 -0.75
N PHE A 403 -23.68 -3.80 -2.00
CA PHE A 403 -24.68 -4.28 -2.94
C PHE A 403 -24.11 -5.36 -3.87
N ASP A 404 -24.81 -6.48 -3.95
CA ASP A 404 -24.43 -7.65 -4.74
C ASP A 404 -25.60 -8.11 -5.62
N ILE A 405 -25.31 -8.45 -6.88
CA ILE A 405 -26.19 -9.24 -7.74
C ILE A 405 -25.38 -10.41 -8.29
N ASP A 406 -25.88 -11.62 -8.06
CA ASP A 406 -25.41 -12.86 -8.70
C ASP A 406 -26.53 -13.41 -9.59
N SER A 407 -26.21 -13.82 -10.81
CA SER A 407 -27.19 -14.41 -11.73
C SER A 407 -26.58 -15.52 -12.57
N GLU A 408 -27.05 -16.75 -12.37
CA GLU A 408 -26.70 -17.94 -13.13
C GLU A 408 -27.86 -18.30 -14.08
N HIS A 409 -27.56 -18.58 -15.35
CA HIS A 409 -28.52 -19.07 -16.34
C HIS A 409 -28.00 -20.35 -17.00
N GLY A 410 -28.62 -21.49 -16.72
CA GLY A 410 -28.25 -22.78 -17.28
C GLY A 410 -29.15 -23.23 -18.44
N LYS A 411 -28.56 -23.99 -19.35
CA LYS A 411 -29.26 -24.78 -20.37
C LYS A 411 -28.73 -26.21 -20.36
N GLY A 412 -29.60 -27.16 -20.04
CA GLY A 412 -29.31 -28.58 -20.02
C GLY A 412 -29.48 -29.26 -21.39
N SER A 413 -29.16 -30.55 -21.43
CA SER A 413 -29.37 -31.45 -22.57
C SER A 413 -30.47 -32.47 -22.35
N SER A 414 -31.17 -32.38 -21.22
CA SER A 414 -32.07 -33.40 -20.71
C SER A 414 -33.22 -32.71 -19.96
N PRO A 415 -34.48 -32.93 -20.39
CA PRO A 415 -35.63 -32.34 -19.73
C PRO A 415 -35.75 -32.77 -18.26
N ASP A 416 -35.37 -34.02 -17.95
CA ASP A 416 -35.59 -34.68 -16.65
C ASP A 416 -34.97 -33.93 -15.45
N PHE A 417 -33.97 -33.07 -15.67
CA PHE A 417 -33.31 -32.30 -14.61
C PHE A 417 -33.41 -30.77 -14.79
N GLY A 418 -34.06 -30.32 -15.87
CA GLY A 418 -34.25 -28.91 -16.23
C GLY A 418 -33.57 -28.56 -17.56
N ASP A 419 -34.37 -28.44 -18.62
CA ASP A 419 -33.84 -28.05 -19.96
C ASP A 419 -33.27 -26.63 -19.95
N ARG A 420 -33.84 -25.75 -19.13
CA ARG A 420 -33.37 -24.41 -18.84
C ARG A 420 -33.65 -24.10 -17.38
N ASP A 421 -32.69 -23.48 -16.73
CA ASP A 421 -32.80 -22.99 -15.36
C ASP A 421 -32.21 -21.58 -15.28
N ALA A 422 -32.57 -20.85 -14.23
CA ALA A 422 -31.86 -19.65 -13.82
C ALA A 422 -32.01 -19.44 -12.31
N THR A 423 -31.00 -18.86 -11.68
CA THR A 423 -31.05 -18.37 -10.30
C THR A 423 -30.42 -17.00 -10.22
N THR A 424 -31.14 -16.04 -9.64
CA THR A 424 -30.68 -14.69 -9.39
C THR A 424 -30.84 -14.36 -7.91
N GLN A 425 -29.76 -13.89 -7.29
CA GLN A 425 -29.77 -13.29 -5.97
C GLN A 425 -29.43 -11.81 -6.09
N ALA A 426 -30.12 -10.96 -5.33
CA ALA A 426 -29.74 -9.57 -5.12
C ALA A 426 -29.75 -9.26 -3.62
N THR A 427 -28.68 -8.65 -3.13
CA THR A 427 -28.47 -8.33 -1.71
C THR A 427 -28.10 -6.86 -1.58
N ILE A 428 -28.67 -6.17 -0.59
CA ILE A 428 -28.23 -4.84 -0.17
C ILE A 428 -28.05 -4.83 1.35
N ALA A 429 -26.88 -4.38 1.81
CA ALA A 429 -26.58 -4.22 3.23
C ALA A 429 -26.44 -2.73 3.58
N SER A 430 -26.99 -2.36 4.73
CA SER A 430 -26.82 -1.03 5.32
C SER A 430 -25.34 -0.70 5.53
N PRO A 431 -25.00 0.58 5.71
CA PRO A 431 -23.74 0.97 6.33
C PRO A 431 -23.53 0.24 7.66
N LEU A 432 -22.27 0.13 8.09
CA LEU A 432 -21.89 -0.50 9.34
C LEU A 432 -22.41 0.32 10.52
N ILE A 433 -23.19 -0.32 11.38
CA ILE A 433 -23.82 0.24 12.57
C ILE A 433 -22.98 -0.17 13.77
N ASP A 434 -22.55 0.82 14.57
CA ASP A 434 -21.81 0.61 15.83
C ASP A 434 -20.58 -0.31 15.68
N ASN A 435 -19.89 -0.22 14.54
CA ASN A 435 -18.73 -1.06 14.18
C ASN A 435 -18.96 -2.58 14.23
N HIS A 436 -20.21 -3.04 14.33
CA HIS A 436 -20.53 -4.45 14.62
C HIS A 436 -21.71 -5.01 13.82
N TRP A 437 -22.59 -4.19 13.23
CA TRP A 437 -23.86 -4.69 12.69
C TRP A 437 -24.20 -4.13 11.31
N ARG A 438 -24.90 -4.94 10.50
CA ARG A 438 -25.60 -4.46 9.30
C ARG A 438 -27.01 -5.03 9.24
N VAL A 439 -27.96 -4.22 8.78
CA VAL A 439 -29.27 -4.70 8.33
C VAL A 439 -29.16 -5.03 6.86
N VAL A 440 -29.66 -6.19 6.45
CA VAL A 440 -29.60 -6.69 5.08
C VAL A 440 -31.01 -6.86 4.55
N ALA A 441 -31.26 -6.46 3.31
CA ALA A 441 -32.42 -6.89 2.53
C ALA A 441 -31.93 -7.71 1.34
N LEU A 442 -32.61 -8.82 1.04
CA LEU A 442 -32.22 -9.70 -0.05
C LEU A 442 -33.42 -10.33 -0.76
N GLY A 443 -33.24 -10.58 -2.06
CA GLY A 443 -34.19 -11.30 -2.90
C GLY A 443 -33.50 -12.47 -3.62
N ARG A 444 -34.17 -13.62 -3.67
CA ARG A 444 -33.77 -14.78 -4.48
C ARG A 444 -34.90 -15.17 -5.43
N TYR A 445 -34.55 -15.36 -6.69
CA TYR A 445 -35.45 -15.83 -7.74
C TYR A 445 -34.78 -17.00 -8.46
N SER A 446 -35.37 -18.18 -8.39
CA SER A 446 -34.93 -19.35 -9.16
C SER A 446 -36.07 -19.88 -10.02
N THR A 447 -35.77 -20.37 -11.20
CA THR A 447 -36.75 -20.92 -12.15
C THR A 447 -36.15 -22.12 -12.88
N ALA A 448 -36.99 -23.09 -13.25
CA ALA A 448 -36.60 -24.20 -14.12
C ALA A 448 -37.77 -24.69 -14.98
N ASN A 449 -37.47 -25.05 -16.22
CA ASN A 449 -38.40 -25.66 -17.17
C ASN A 449 -38.26 -27.19 -17.05
N LEU A 450 -39.27 -27.84 -16.45
CA LEU A 450 -39.28 -29.29 -16.18
C LEU A 450 -40.28 -30.00 -17.12
N PRO A 451 -40.22 -31.35 -17.27
CA PRO A 451 -41.17 -32.10 -18.08
C PRO A 451 -42.60 -32.01 -17.54
N GLU A 452 -42.76 -31.81 -16.24
CA GLU A 452 -44.05 -31.59 -15.58
C GLU A 452 -44.57 -30.14 -15.72
N GLY A 453 -43.74 -29.21 -16.19
CA GLY A 453 -44.05 -27.79 -16.35
C GLY A 453 -43.08 -26.87 -15.60
N ASP A 454 -43.26 -25.57 -15.79
CA ASP A 454 -42.36 -24.57 -15.21
C ASP A 454 -42.51 -24.50 -13.69
N VAL A 455 -41.38 -24.46 -12.98
CA VAL A 455 -41.30 -24.20 -11.53
C VAL A 455 -40.54 -22.91 -11.26
N ARG A 456 -40.95 -22.18 -10.22
CA ARG A 456 -40.19 -21.03 -9.70
C ARG A 456 -40.17 -21.01 -8.17
N ARG A 457 -39.02 -20.67 -7.61
CA ARG A 457 -38.85 -20.25 -6.22
C ARG A 457 -38.68 -18.74 -6.21
N THR A 458 -39.43 -18.04 -5.37
CA THR A 458 -39.28 -16.59 -5.22
C THR A 458 -39.36 -16.24 -3.76
N ARG A 459 -38.32 -15.58 -3.26
CA ARG A 459 -38.19 -15.21 -1.85
C ARG A 459 -37.62 -13.81 -1.74
N ALA A 460 -38.16 -13.01 -0.85
CA ALA A 460 -37.63 -11.70 -0.52
C ALA A 460 -37.75 -11.50 0.99
N GLY A 461 -36.71 -10.96 1.60
CA GLY A 461 -36.58 -10.98 3.06
C GLY A 461 -35.59 -9.96 3.60
N VAL A 462 -35.46 -9.98 4.91
CA VAL A 462 -34.54 -9.13 5.67
C VAL A 462 -33.76 -9.96 6.69
N GLY A 463 -32.60 -9.47 7.05
CA GLY A 463 -31.71 -10.08 8.03
C GLY A 463 -30.82 -9.08 8.73
N ILE A 464 -30.03 -9.60 9.66
CA ILE A 464 -28.98 -8.88 10.37
C ILE A 464 -27.69 -9.68 10.22
N ARG A 465 -26.58 -8.99 9.95
CA ARG A 465 -25.22 -9.53 10.08
C ARG A 465 -24.52 -8.88 11.26
N GLY A 466 -23.75 -9.66 11.99
CA GLY A 466 -22.95 -9.27 13.15
C GLY A 466 -21.48 -9.62 12.95
N TYR A 467 -20.61 -8.69 13.34
CA TYR A 467 -19.16 -8.72 13.10
C TYR A 467 -18.41 -8.59 14.43
N ALA A 468 -17.44 -9.47 14.66
CA ALA A 468 -16.54 -9.43 15.80
C ALA A 468 -15.19 -10.05 15.40
N TYR A 469 -14.19 -9.97 16.28
CA TYR A 469 -12.83 -10.45 16.00
C TYR A 469 -12.77 -11.90 15.44
N GLY A 470 -12.44 -12.00 14.14
CA GLY A 470 -12.39 -13.21 13.33
C GLY A 470 -13.76 -13.83 12.96
N PHE A 471 -14.89 -13.23 13.35
CA PHE A 471 -16.22 -13.82 13.29
C PHE A 471 -17.19 -12.94 12.49
N GLU A 472 -17.93 -13.55 11.58
CA GLU A 472 -19.16 -13.02 10.98
C GLU A 472 -20.30 -13.99 11.29
N GLY A 473 -21.45 -13.49 11.74
CA GLY A 473 -22.66 -14.27 11.92
C GLY A 473 -23.86 -13.57 11.31
N TYR A 474 -24.87 -14.33 10.86
CA TYR A 474 -26.10 -13.76 10.32
C TYR A 474 -27.34 -14.52 10.73
N VAL A 475 -28.48 -13.81 10.77
CA VAL A 475 -29.82 -14.38 10.88
C VAL A 475 -30.74 -13.61 9.94
N GLN A 476 -31.54 -14.32 9.15
CA GLN A 476 -32.46 -13.71 8.18
C GLN A 476 -33.74 -14.52 7.97
N ALA A 477 -34.80 -13.82 7.56
CA ALA A 477 -36.11 -14.39 7.28
C ALA A 477 -36.57 -14.00 5.87
N LEU A 478 -36.76 -15.01 5.01
CA LEU A 478 -37.22 -14.83 3.64
C LEU A 478 -38.58 -15.54 3.43
N PRO A 479 -39.71 -14.82 3.55
CA PRO A 479 -41.00 -15.28 3.07
C PRO A 479 -40.98 -15.71 1.59
N SER A 480 -41.74 -16.75 1.28
CA SER A 480 -42.02 -17.17 -0.10
C SER A 480 -43.06 -16.26 -0.75
N ALA A 481 -42.79 -15.85 -1.99
CA ALA A 481 -43.74 -15.22 -2.90
C ALA A 481 -44.22 -16.18 -4.02
N ASP A 482 -43.74 -17.44 -4.02
CA ASP A 482 -44.25 -18.51 -4.88
C ASP A 482 -45.38 -19.33 -4.20
N ARG A 483 -46.03 -20.20 -5.00
CA ARG A 483 -47.19 -21.00 -4.59
C ARG A 483 -46.88 -22.49 -4.40
N TYR A 484 -45.64 -22.92 -4.57
CA TYR A 484 -45.28 -24.34 -4.56
C TYR A 484 -45.12 -24.87 -3.14
N VAL A 485 -44.29 -24.20 -2.35
CA VAL A 485 -43.99 -24.60 -0.97
C VAL A 485 -44.58 -23.62 0.05
N GLY A 486 -44.67 -22.32 -0.27
CA GLY A 486 -45.33 -21.32 0.56
C GLY A 486 -44.74 -21.12 1.97
N LYS A 487 -43.50 -21.57 2.21
CA LYS A 487 -42.81 -21.45 3.52
C LYS A 487 -41.88 -20.25 3.56
N THR A 488 -41.82 -19.60 4.72
CA THR A 488 -40.72 -18.72 5.10
C THR A 488 -39.47 -19.55 5.36
N ALA A 489 -38.36 -19.21 4.70
CA ALA A 489 -37.04 -19.67 5.08
C ALA A 489 -36.53 -18.80 6.24
N ILE A 490 -36.24 -19.44 7.38
CA ILE A 490 -35.43 -18.85 8.44
C ILE A 490 -34.04 -19.43 8.26
N GLU A 491 -33.08 -18.55 8.03
CA GLU A 491 -31.69 -18.88 7.77
C GLU A 491 -30.81 -18.26 8.84
N ALA A 492 -29.83 -19.01 9.31
CA ALA A 492 -28.83 -18.54 10.25
C ALA A 492 -27.51 -19.26 9.99
N GLY A 493 -26.42 -18.53 10.04
CA GLY A 493 -25.10 -19.08 9.80
C GLY A 493 -23.99 -18.20 10.32
N PHE A 494 -22.75 -18.69 10.22
CA PHE A 494 -21.56 -17.96 10.61
C PHE A 494 -20.33 -18.42 9.83
N ASN A 495 -19.32 -17.56 9.79
CA ASN A 495 -17.97 -17.83 9.34
C ASN A 495 -16.99 -17.34 10.42
N TRP A 496 -16.13 -18.22 10.91
CA TRP A 496 -15.19 -17.93 11.99
C TRP A 496 -13.77 -18.33 11.62
N SER A 497 -12.90 -17.34 11.42
CA SER A 497 -11.44 -17.51 11.49
C SER A 497 -11.05 -17.80 12.93
N LEU A 498 -10.79 -19.06 13.24
CA LEU A 498 -10.28 -19.54 14.52
C LEU A 498 -8.81 -19.14 14.72
N SER A 499 -8.05 -19.13 13.61
CA SER A 499 -6.67 -18.68 13.52
C SER A 499 -6.35 -18.28 12.07
N ASP A 500 -5.13 -17.87 11.82
CA ASP A 500 -4.60 -17.55 10.48
C ASP A 500 -4.53 -18.79 9.56
N HIS A 501 -4.66 -19.99 10.13
CA HIS A 501 -4.63 -21.25 9.38
C HIS A 501 -5.95 -22.01 9.37
N TRP A 502 -6.93 -21.66 10.21
CA TRP A 502 -8.16 -22.44 10.38
C TRP A 502 -9.39 -21.54 10.39
N SER A 503 -10.36 -21.86 9.54
CA SER A 503 -11.71 -21.30 9.62
C SER A 503 -12.78 -22.37 9.65
N TRP A 504 -13.90 -22.03 10.29
CA TRP A 504 -15.09 -22.86 10.41
C TRP A 504 -16.31 -22.05 9.97
N ALA A 505 -17.07 -22.58 9.02
CA ALA A 505 -18.36 -22.04 8.61
C ALA A 505 -19.47 -23.05 8.90
N ALA A 506 -20.66 -22.54 9.22
CA ALA A 506 -21.88 -23.34 9.28
C ALA A 506 -23.10 -22.52 8.92
N ASP A 507 -24.02 -23.12 8.17
CA ASP A 507 -25.21 -22.50 7.62
C ASP A 507 -26.40 -23.45 7.83
N TYR A 508 -27.52 -22.91 8.32
CA TYR A 508 -28.75 -23.67 8.55
C TYR A 508 -29.94 -22.94 7.92
N SER A 509 -30.81 -23.70 7.25
CA SER A 509 -32.08 -23.18 6.72
C SER A 509 -33.27 -24.07 7.07
N THR A 510 -34.39 -23.45 7.44
CA THR A 510 -35.67 -24.18 7.60
C THR A 510 -36.31 -24.60 6.27
N ALA A 511 -35.82 -24.07 5.16
CA ALA A 511 -36.29 -24.36 3.81
C ALA A 511 -35.16 -24.07 2.79
N GLY A 512 -34.05 -24.81 2.85
CA GLY A 512 -32.81 -24.49 2.14
C GLY A 512 -32.95 -24.30 0.63
N ASP A 513 -32.16 -23.37 0.07
CA ASP A 513 -32.18 -23.05 -1.36
C ASP A 513 -31.63 -24.22 -2.21
N ASP A 514 -30.72 -25.03 -1.66
CA ASP A 514 -30.21 -26.27 -2.28
C ASP A 514 -31.28 -27.38 -2.43
N THR A 515 -32.51 -27.15 -1.95
CA THR A 515 -33.65 -28.01 -2.31
C THR A 515 -33.84 -27.98 -3.84
N PRO A 516 -33.77 -29.12 -4.55
CA PRO A 516 -33.92 -29.15 -6.00
C PRO A 516 -35.27 -28.56 -6.46
N LEU A 517 -35.25 -27.74 -7.51
CA LEU A 517 -36.46 -27.09 -8.03
C LEU A 517 -37.54 -28.10 -8.47
N ARG A 518 -37.14 -29.26 -9.01
CA ARG A 518 -38.07 -30.37 -9.30
C ARG A 518 -38.74 -30.93 -8.05
N ALA A 519 -38.04 -30.99 -6.90
CA ALA A 519 -38.66 -31.36 -5.62
C ALA A 519 -39.68 -30.29 -5.18
N GLN A 520 -39.35 -29.01 -5.36
CA GLN A 520 -40.25 -27.90 -5.05
C GLN A 520 -41.53 -27.92 -5.89
N TYR A 521 -41.48 -28.31 -7.17
CA TYR A 521 -42.69 -28.47 -8.01
C TYR A 521 -43.74 -29.37 -7.32
N TYR A 522 -43.31 -30.45 -6.67
CA TYR A 522 -44.16 -31.38 -5.90
C TYR A 522 -44.43 -30.94 -4.44
N GLY A 523 -44.18 -29.66 -4.09
CA GLY A 523 -44.37 -29.13 -2.73
C GLY A 523 -43.35 -29.61 -1.69
N ILE A 524 -42.25 -30.22 -2.12
CA ILE A 524 -41.22 -30.78 -1.24
C ILE A 524 -40.21 -29.69 -0.88
N SER A 525 -39.79 -29.66 0.38
CA SER A 525 -38.80 -28.70 0.93
C SER A 525 -37.87 -29.39 1.92
N ALA A 526 -36.60 -29.01 1.94
CA ALA A 526 -35.63 -29.52 2.91
C ALA A 526 -35.30 -28.50 4.00
N LYS A 527 -35.13 -28.97 5.24
CA LYS A 527 -34.28 -28.27 6.20
C LYS A 527 -32.84 -28.67 5.90
N THR A 528 -31.94 -27.72 5.71
CA THR A 528 -30.52 -27.99 5.39
C THR A 528 -29.65 -27.54 6.56
N LEU A 529 -28.54 -28.25 6.74
CA LEU A 529 -27.46 -27.88 7.66
C LEU A 529 -26.15 -28.21 6.95
N ASP A 530 -25.40 -27.18 6.65
CA ASP A 530 -24.13 -27.25 5.95
C ASP A 530 -23.04 -26.75 6.90
N THR A 531 -21.89 -27.42 6.93
CA THR A 531 -20.75 -26.95 7.71
C THR A 531 -19.46 -27.35 7.07
N ALA A 532 -18.47 -26.48 7.12
CA ALA A 532 -17.17 -26.73 6.55
C ALA A 532 -16.04 -26.19 7.42
N VAL A 533 -14.97 -26.96 7.51
CA VAL A 533 -13.69 -26.53 8.07
C VAL A 533 -12.71 -26.35 6.92
N THR A 534 -12.02 -25.22 6.92
CA THR A 534 -10.94 -24.92 5.98
C THR A 534 -9.63 -24.79 6.75
N TRP A 535 -8.61 -25.50 6.29
CA TRP A 535 -7.22 -25.24 6.64
C TRP A 535 -6.53 -24.52 5.49
N ARG A 536 -5.83 -23.42 5.77
CA ARG A 536 -5.02 -22.66 4.79
C ARG A 536 -3.60 -22.51 5.33
N ALA A 537 -2.61 -23.03 4.62
CA ALA A 537 -1.21 -22.78 4.98
C ALA A 537 -0.86 -21.33 4.66
N SER A 538 -1.17 -20.88 3.44
CA SER A 538 -1.02 -19.51 2.93
C SER A 538 -1.81 -19.39 1.61
N GLU A 539 -1.54 -18.36 0.80
CA GLU A 539 -2.00 -18.23 -0.59
C GLU A 539 -1.65 -19.42 -1.50
N LEU A 540 -0.69 -20.25 -1.10
CA LEU A 540 -0.19 -21.38 -1.89
C LEU A 540 -0.94 -22.70 -1.68
N THR A 541 -1.56 -22.91 -0.51
CA THR A 541 -2.10 -24.24 -0.15
C THR A 541 -3.32 -24.12 0.74
N GLN A 542 -4.40 -24.79 0.35
CA GLN A 542 -5.65 -24.86 1.10
C GLN A 542 -6.25 -26.26 1.05
N ALA A 543 -6.78 -26.74 2.17
CA ALA A 543 -7.62 -27.92 2.27
C ALA A 543 -8.96 -27.54 2.89
N ARG A 544 -10.08 -28.08 2.38
CA ARG A 544 -11.43 -27.85 2.91
C ARG A 544 -12.16 -29.17 3.02
N ILE A 545 -12.88 -29.37 4.13
CA ILE A 545 -13.82 -30.48 4.32
C ILE A 545 -15.18 -29.87 4.66
N GLY A 546 -16.17 -30.12 3.81
CA GLY A 546 -17.57 -29.78 4.01
C GLY A 546 -18.42 -31.03 4.28
N LEU A 547 -19.45 -30.86 5.10
CA LEU A 547 -20.48 -31.84 5.44
C LEU A 547 -21.85 -31.19 5.28
N SER A 548 -22.81 -31.91 4.73
CA SER A 548 -24.21 -31.45 4.60
C SER A 548 -25.20 -32.47 5.16
N HIS A 549 -26.29 -31.98 5.76
CA HIS A 549 -27.37 -32.80 6.29
C HIS A 549 -28.75 -32.20 5.98
N ASP A 550 -29.47 -32.83 5.06
CA ASP A 550 -30.79 -32.37 4.63
C ASP A 550 -31.89 -33.27 5.15
N ARG A 551 -32.97 -32.66 5.63
CA ARG A 551 -34.21 -33.35 6.01
C ARG A 551 -35.38 -32.83 5.17
N PHE A 552 -35.73 -33.60 4.14
CA PHE A 552 -36.83 -33.33 3.22
C PHE A 552 -38.19 -33.58 3.89
N SER A 553 -39.19 -32.78 3.50
CA SER A 553 -40.57 -32.88 4.00
C SER A 553 -41.29 -34.16 3.58
N ASP A 554 -40.81 -34.84 2.53
CA ASP A 554 -41.30 -36.14 2.09
C ASP A 554 -40.81 -37.32 2.97
N GLY A 555 -39.91 -37.05 3.92
CA GLY A 555 -39.28 -38.04 4.80
C GLY A 555 -37.93 -38.60 4.32
N ASN A 556 -37.35 -38.08 3.23
CA ASN A 556 -35.96 -38.36 2.87
C ASN A 556 -34.99 -37.59 3.77
N ARG A 557 -33.84 -38.20 4.04
CA ARG A 557 -32.67 -37.58 4.64
C ARG A 557 -31.49 -37.77 3.68
N ARG A 558 -30.80 -36.69 3.38
CA ARG A 558 -29.55 -36.68 2.60
C ARG A 558 -28.41 -36.35 3.54
N ASN A 559 -27.29 -37.08 3.43
CA ASN A 559 -26.03 -36.67 4.05
C ASN A 559 -25.00 -36.58 2.95
N GLY A 560 -24.38 -35.41 2.78
CA GLY A 560 -23.30 -35.17 1.83
C GLY A 560 -21.98 -34.90 2.55
N TRP A 561 -20.88 -35.09 1.83
CA TRP A 561 -19.56 -34.63 2.23
C TRP A 561 -18.74 -34.31 0.97
N LEU A 562 -17.84 -33.34 1.12
CA LEU A 562 -16.90 -32.91 0.09
C LEU A 562 -15.57 -32.59 0.76
N ALA A 563 -14.46 -33.13 0.25
CA ALA A 563 -13.13 -32.75 0.66
C ALA A 563 -12.32 -32.32 -0.58
N ALA A 564 -11.68 -31.16 -0.48
CA ALA A 564 -10.87 -30.59 -1.56
C ALA A 564 -9.51 -30.15 -1.03
N VAL A 565 -8.47 -30.34 -1.84
CA VAL A 565 -7.12 -29.79 -1.61
C VAL A 565 -6.70 -29.05 -2.86
N VAL A 566 -6.23 -27.82 -2.71
CA VAL A 566 -5.74 -26.95 -3.78
C VAL A 566 -4.32 -26.49 -3.45
N GLN A 567 -3.46 -26.51 -4.47
CA GLN A 567 -2.05 -26.15 -4.40
C GLN A 567 -1.70 -25.23 -5.59
N ARG A 568 -1.11 -24.07 -5.30
CA ARG A 568 -0.44 -23.22 -6.29
C ARG A 568 0.74 -24.00 -6.88
N LEU A 569 0.66 -24.30 -8.17
CA LEU A 569 1.69 -25.03 -8.93
C LEU A 569 2.70 -24.09 -9.58
N HIS A 570 2.24 -22.91 -9.99
CA HIS A 570 3.08 -21.87 -10.56
C HIS A 570 2.53 -20.48 -10.24
N THR A 571 3.43 -19.56 -9.87
CA THR A 571 3.18 -18.13 -9.75
C THR A 571 4.20 -17.42 -10.64
N ALA A 572 3.74 -16.46 -11.42
CA ALA A 572 4.54 -15.49 -12.15
C ALA A 572 3.85 -14.12 -12.00
N PRO A 573 4.49 -13.00 -12.40
CA PRO A 573 3.85 -11.69 -12.25
C PRO A 573 2.47 -11.68 -12.90
N ASN A 574 1.44 -11.32 -12.13
CA ASN A 574 0.05 -11.21 -12.59
C ASN A 574 -0.59 -12.52 -13.09
N LEU A 575 0.05 -13.67 -12.86
CA LEU A 575 -0.35 -14.99 -13.36
C LEU A 575 -0.22 -16.08 -12.28
N SER A 576 -1.27 -16.86 -12.11
CA SER A 576 -1.27 -18.03 -11.23
C SER A 576 -1.89 -19.26 -11.87
N LEU A 577 -1.31 -20.41 -11.55
CA LEU A 577 -1.83 -21.74 -11.89
C LEU A 577 -1.97 -22.56 -10.61
N ASP A 578 -3.20 -22.86 -10.22
CA ASP A 578 -3.53 -23.80 -9.16
C ASP A 578 -3.87 -25.17 -9.76
N GLY A 579 -3.54 -26.23 -9.02
CA GLY A 579 -4.01 -27.60 -9.26
C GLY A 579 -4.53 -28.22 -7.98
N GLY A 580 -5.45 -29.15 -8.08
CA GLY A 580 -6.09 -29.73 -6.91
C GLY A 580 -6.76 -31.07 -7.14
N VAL A 581 -7.32 -31.58 -6.04
CA VAL A 581 -8.12 -32.81 -6.00
C VAL A 581 -9.38 -32.51 -5.22
N GLU A 582 -10.52 -32.94 -5.75
CA GLU A 582 -11.81 -32.90 -5.09
C GLU A 582 -12.37 -34.33 -5.00
N ILE A 583 -12.87 -34.70 -3.83
CA ILE A 583 -13.57 -35.96 -3.57
C ILE A 583 -14.84 -35.70 -2.78
N GLY A 584 -15.93 -36.36 -3.16
CA GLY A 584 -17.19 -36.19 -2.46
C GLY A 584 -18.13 -37.36 -2.61
N GLY A 585 -19.32 -37.21 -2.04
CA GLY A 585 -20.42 -38.12 -2.24
C GLY A 585 -21.55 -37.90 -1.24
N SER A 586 -22.71 -38.43 -1.56
CA SER A 586 -23.90 -38.35 -0.73
C SER A 586 -24.52 -39.72 -0.46
N THR A 587 -25.46 -39.74 0.48
CA THR A 587 -26.32 -40.88 0.77
C THR A 587 -27.74 -40.39 1.00
N ASN A 588 -28.72 -41.06 0.38
CA ASN A 588 -30.13 -40.75 0.56
C ASN A 588 -30.88 -41.93 1.20
N SER A 589 -31.66 -41.65 2.23
CA SER A 589 -32.44 -42.67 2.98
C SER A 589 -33.61 -43.29 2.18
N ARG A 590 -34.01 -42.63 1.09
CA ARG A 590 -35.07 -43.03 0.16
C ARG A 590 -34.52 -42.91 -1.26
N SER A 591 -35.10 -43.63 -2.22
CA SER A 591 -34.64 -43.59 -3.62
C SER A 591 -35.75 -43.40 -4.64
N ASP A 592 -36.98 -43.75 -4.29
CA ASP A 592 -38.16 -43.53 -5.11
C ASP A 592 -38.70 -42.12 -4.79
N ARG A 593 -38.29 -41.15 -5.61
CA ARG A 593 -38.53 -39.70 -5.43
C ARG A 593 -38.66 -39.01 -6.79
N PRO A 594 -39.47 -37.93 -6.89
CA PRO A 594 -39.71 -37.23 -8.15
C PRO A 594 -38.61 -36.19 -8.47
N TYR A 595 -37.39 -36.39 -7.99
CA TYR A 595 -36.24 -35.49 -8.16
C TYR A 595 -34.94 -36.30 -8.03
N PHE A 596 -33.83 -35.79 -8.55
CA PHE A 596 -32.54 -36.50 -8.49
C PHE A 596 -32.15 -36.84 -7.05
N ASN A 597 -32.12 -38.13 -6.74
CA ASN A 597 -32.02 -38.60 -5.37
C ASN A 597 -31.33 -39.98 -5.27
N PRO A 598 -30.08 -40.09 -5.73
CA PRO A 598 -29.35 -41.35 -5.79
C PRO A 598 -29.20 -41.97 -4.40
N ARG A 599 -29.35 -43.29 -4.27
CA ARG A 599 -29.20 -44.00 -2.98
C ARG A 599 -27.87 -43.69 -2.31
N ARG A 600 -26.82 -43.66 -3.12
CA ARG A 600 -25.46 -43.29 -2.78
C ARG A 600 -24.74 -42.93 -4.07
N ASP A 601 -24.01 -41.84 -4.04
CA ASP A 601 -23.08 -41.45 -5.09
C ASP A 601 -21.71 -41.09 -4.51
N ARG A 602 -20.72 -41.02 -5.39
CA ARG A 602 -19.35 -40.58 -5.11
C ARG A 602 -18.77 -39.90 -6.33
N SER A 603 -17.99 -38.84 -6.11
CA SER A 603 -17.20 -38.17 -7.13
C SER A 603 -15.72 -38.14 -6.74
N TYR A 604 -14.86 -38.13 -7.76
CA TYR A 604 -13.45 -37.79 -7.67
C TYR A 604 -13.13 -36.91 -8.88
N ALA A 605 -12.46 -35.77 -8.70
CA ALA A 605 -11.99 -34.93 -9.79
C ALA A 605 -10.58 -34.40 -9.51
N LEU A 606 -9.76 -34.34 -10.57
CA LEU A 606 -8.60 -33.46 -10.62
C LEU A 606 -9.09 -32.08 -11.06
N THR A 607 -8.67 -31.04 -10.35
CA THR A 607 -9.04 -29.65 -10.63
C THR A 607 -7.83 -28.83 -11.04
N GLY A 608 -8.05 -27.78 -11.83
CA GLY A 608 -7.04 -26.81 -12.22
C GLY A 608 -7.65 -25.44 -12.45
N ARG A 609 -6.95 -24.38 -12.03
CA ARG A 609 -7.35 -23.00 -12.25
C ARG A 609 -6.18 -22.20 -12.80
N LEU A 610 -6.39 -21.55 -13.94
CA LEU A 610 -5.51 -20.50 -14.45
C LEU A 610 -6.17 -19.15 -14.17
N GLN A 611 -5.49 -18.25 -13.49
CA GLN A 611 -5.93 -16.87 -13.29
C GLN A 611 -4.85 -15.92 -13.81
N ASN A 612 -5.23 -14.99 -14.67
CA ASN A 612 -4.31 -14.07 -15.33
C ASN A 612 -4.93 -12.67 -15.42
N LEU A 613 -4.24 -11.68 -14.87
CA LEU A 613 -4.59 -10.27 -15.02
C LEU A 613 -4.15 -9.80 -16.42
N LEU A 614 -5.13 -9.53 -17.29
CA LEU A 614 -4.93 -9.14 -18.70
C LEU A 614 -4.43 -7.71 -18.85
N GLY A 615 -4.78 -6.85 -17.90
CA GLY A 615 -4.34 -5.45 -17.87
C GLY A 615 -4.88 -4.75 -16.62
N GLN A 616 -4.08 -3.84 -16.09
CA GLN A 616 -4.39 -2.99 -14.95
C GLN A 616 -3.96 -1.55 -15.25
N PHE A 617 -4.71 -0.60 -14.73
CA PHE A 617 -4.33 0.80 -14.67
C PHE A 617 -4.90 1.40 -13.38
N TYR A 618 -4.06 1.46 -12.34
CA TYR A 618 -4.46 1.84 -10.98
C TYR A 618 -5.66 0.99 -10.51
N ASP A 619 -6.76 1.63 -10.12
CA ASP A 619 -7.97 1.00 -9.56
C ASP A 619 -8.91 0.39 -10.64
N ARG A 620 -8.37 0.11 -11.83
CA ARG A 620 -9.06 -0.55 -12.94
C ARG A 620 -8.29 -1.78 -13.38
N SER A 621 -8.97 -2.92 -13.47
CA SER A 621 -8.36 -4.20 -13.82
C SER A 621 -9.29 -5.07 -14.65
N VAL A 622 -8.72 -5.96 -15.47
CA VAL A 622 -9.45 -7.04 -16.14
C VAL A 622 -8.71 -8.34 -15.89
N THR A 623 -9.28 -9.21 -15.05
CA THR A 623 -8.71 -10.51 -14.71
C THR A 623 -9.51 -11.61 -15.40
N GLN A 624 -8.85 -12.45 -16.19
CA GLN A 624 -9.47 -13.65 -16.74
C GLN A 624 -9.19 -14.87 -15.85
N ARG A 625 -10.14 -15.81 -15.85
CA ARG A 625 -10.04 -17.07 -15.12
C ARG A 625 -10.53 -18.22 -15.99
N ILE A 626 -9.77 -19.32 -15.98
CA ILE A 626 -10.15 -20.62 -16.54
C ILE A 626 -10.16 -21.62 -15.40
N ASP A 627 -11.30 -22.26 -15.12
CA ASP A 627 -11.38 -23.43 -14.25
C ASP A 627 -11.61 -24.68 -15.10
N VAL A 628 -10.93 -25.78 -14.75
CA VAL A 628 -11.14 -27.11 -15.33
C VAL A 628 -11.26 -28.13 -14.20
N ALA A 629 -12.19 -29.08 -14.35
CA ALA A 629 -12.23 -30.28 -13.54
C ALA A 629 -12.44 -31.50 -14.43
N VAL A 630 -11.74 -32.61 -14.18
CA VAL A 630 -11.90 -33.88 -14.90
C VAL A 630 -11.84 -35.03 -13.90
N GLY A 631 -12.79 -35.96 -13.98
CA GLY A 631 -13.04 -36.90 -12.90
C GLY A 631 -13.90 -38.09 -13.26
N GLN A 632 -14.37 -38.78 -12.23
CA GLN A 632 -15.31 -39.90 -12.30
C GLN A 632 -16.47 -39.69 -11.33
N TYR A 633 -17.66 -40.08 -11.76
CA TYR A 633 -18.86 -40.15 -10.94
C TYR A 633 -19.36 -41.60 -10.87
N ALA A 634 -19.65 -42.06 -9.66
CA ALA A 634 -20.06 -43.44 -9.37
C ALA A 634 -21.37 -43.46 -8.59
N GLU A 635 -22.46 -43.90 -9.23
CA GLU A 635 -23.79 -43.93 -8.65
C GLU A 635 -24.26 -45.35 -8.32
N ARG A 636 -24.91 -45.55 -7.16
CA ARG A 636 -25.32 -46.89 -6.69
C ARG A 636 -26.55 -47.42 -7.43
N GLY A 637 -26.28 -48.10 -8.54
CA GLY A 637 -27.27 -48.73 -9.41
C GLY A 637 -26.85 -48.72 -10.87
N TYR A 638 -25.88 -47.87 -11.21
CA TYR A 638 -25.44 -47.58 -12.57
C TYR A 638 -23.93 -47.83 -12.73
N ALA A 639 -23.44 -47.72 -13.96
CA ALA A 639 -22.01 -47.79 -14.24
C ALA A 639 -21.30 -46.53 -13.72
N THR A 640 -20.04 -46.67 -13.31
CA THR A 640 -19.14 -45.53 -13.07
C THR A 640 -18.67 -44.99 -14.41
N ASP A 641 -18.74 -43.68 -14.61
CA ASP A 641 -18.34 -43.03 -15.87
C ASP A 641 -17.73 -41.64 -15.58
N TRP A 642 -17.09 -41.03 -16.59
CA TRP A 642 -16.32 -39.80 -16.42
C TRP A 642 -17.20 -38.54 -16.33
N MET A 643 -16.77 -37.58 -15.51
CA MET A 643 -17.31 -36.22 -15.43
C MET A 643 -16.23 -35.22 -15.87
N ALA A 644 -16.64 -34.08 -16.42
CA ALA A 644 -15.76 -32.95 -16.65
C ALA A 644 -16.51 -31.62 -16.62
N SER A 645 -15.79 -30.56 -16.29
CA SER A 645 -16.26 -29.18 -16.43
C SER A 645 -15.14 -28.26 -16.91
N VAL A 646 -15.51 -27.27 -17.72
CA VAL A 646 -14.64 -26.18 -18.15
C VAL A 646 -15.41 -24.87 -17.99
N ARG A 647 -14.83 -23.88 -17.33
CA ARG A 647 -15.40 -22.53 -17.19
C ARG A 647 -14.36 -21.51 -17.62
N TYR A 648 -14.76 -20.56 -18.45
CA TYR A 648 -14.00 -19.35 -18.74
C TYR A 648 -14.79 -18.15 -18.25
N GLY A 649 -14.13 -17.17 -17.64
CA GLY A 649 -14.78 -15.92 -17.24
C GLY A 649 -13.80 -14.79 -17.04
N GLN A 650 -14.36 -13.60 -16.82
CA GLN A 650 -13.59 -12.39 -16.52
C GLN A 650 -14.24 -11.64 -15.36
N VAL A 651 -13.41 -11.00 -14.54
CA VAL A 651 -13.82 -9.97 -13.58
C VAL A 651 -13.21 -8.66 -14.04
N ILE A 652 -14.06 -7.63 -14.13
CA ILE A 652 -13.74 -6.29 -14.61
C ILE A 652 -13.99 -5.32 -13.47
N GLN A 653 -12.93 -4.73 -12.94
CA GLN A 653 -13.00 -3.64 -11.99
C GLN A 653 -12.97 -2.33 -12.78
N THR A 654 -14.06 -1.56 -12.79
CA THR A 654 -14.12 -0.29 -13.56
C THR A 654 -13.69 0.94 -12.74
N GLY A 655 -13.54 0.75 -11.43
CA GLY A 655 -13.06 1.75 -10.48
C GLY A 655 -13.00 1.17 -9.06
N PRO A 656 -12.65 1.99 -8.06
CA PRO A 656 -12.63 1.56 -6.66
C PRO A 656 -14.02 1.07 -6.21
N GLY A 657 -14.09 -0.15 -5.69
CA GLY A 657 -15.31 -0.74 -5.16
C GLY A 657 -16.44 -1.01 -6.15
N PHE A 658 -16.18 -1.14 -7.45
CA PHE A 658 -17.18 -1.60 -8.42
C PHE A 658 -16.62 -2.65 -9.38
N ASN A 659 -17.16 -3.86 -9.25
CA ASN A 659 -16.75 -5.05 -9.99
C ASN A 659 -17.92 -5.62 -10.79
N VAL A 660 -17.67 -5.98 -12.05
CA VAL A 660 -18.61 -6.72 -12.91
C VAL A 660 -17.92 -7.97 -13.42
N GLY A 661 -18.53 -9.12 -13.23
CA GLY A 661 -18.01 -10.40 -13.71
C GLY A 661 -18.96 -11.11 -14.65
N TRP A 662 -18.40 -11.89 -15.56
CA TRP A 662 -19.16 -12.81 -16.41
C TRP A 662 -18.40 -14.14 -16.57
N GLY A 663 -19.13 -15.24 -16.77
CA GLY A 663 -18.55 -16.56 -16.99
C GLY A 663 -19.40 -17.42 -17.92
N LEU A 664 -18.75 -18.24 -18.74
CA LEU A 664 -19.36 -19.30 -19.52
C LEU A 664 -18.79 -20.65 -19.07
N GLY A 665 -19.64 -21.46 -18.46
CA GLY A 665 -19.36 -22.82 -18.04
C GLY A 665 -19.94 -23.87 -19.00
N TRP A 666 -19.22 -24.97 -19.18
CA TRP A 666 -19.74 -26.24 -19.67
C TRP A 666 -19.47 -27.31 -18.62
N HIS A 667 -20.48 -28.10 -18.28
CA HIS A 667 -20.42 -29.19 -17.33
C HIS A 667 -20.99 -30.45 -17.98
N ASN A 668 -20.41 -31.61 -17.72
CA ASN A 668 -20.83 -32.89 -18.29
C ASN A 668 -20.62 -34.02 -17.28
N GLN A 669 -21.69 -34.73 -16.93
CA GLN A 669 -21.67 -35.81 -15.95
C GLN A 669 -22.78 -36.83 -16.21
N PRO A 670 -22.64 -38.07 -15.72
CA PRO A 670 -23.70 -39.08 -15.79
C PRO A 670 -24.70 -38.95 -14.62
N TYR A 671 -25.99 -38.94 -14.90
CA TYR A 671 -27.10 -39.01 -13.94
C TYR A 671 -28.03 -40.18 -14.30
N ASP A 672 -28.39 -41.03 -13.34
CA ASP A 672 -29.22 -42.23 -13.56
C ASP A 672 -28.71 -43.10 -14.75
N GLY A 673 -27.39 -43.13 -14.92
CA GLY A 673 -26.69 -43.85 -16.01
C GLY A 673 -26.78 -43.20 -17.41
N ARG A 674 -27.38 -42.02 -17.55
CA ARG A 674 -27.41 -41.23 -18.80
C ARG A 674 -26.47 -40.04 -18.70
N ARG A 675 -25.81 -39.70 -19.82
CA ARG A 675 -24.87 -38.58 -19.87
C ARG A 675 -25.59 -37.28 -20.17
N GLU A 676 -25.35 -36.27 -19.34
CA GLU A 676 -25.96 -34.95 -19.47
C GLU A 676 -24.90 -33.87 -19.59
N HIS A 677 -25.20 -32.84 -20.38
CA HIS A 677 -24.36 -31.65 -20.47
C HIS A 677 -25.18 -30.38 -20.19
N ARG A 678 -24.60 -29.47 -19.41
CA ARG A 678 -25.17 -28.18 -19.02
C ARG A 678 -24.20 -27.07 -19.46
N VAL A 679 -24.71 -26.08 -20.19
CA VAL A 679 -24.00 -24.82 -20.45
C VAL A 679 -24.56 -23.76 -19.52
N VAL A 680 -23.70 -22.98 -18.88
CA VAL A 680 -24.05 -22.02 -17.83
C VAL A 680 -23.48 -20.65 -18.19
N LEU A 681 -24.30 -19.60 -18.12
CA LEU A 681 -23.87 -18.21 -18.15
C LEU A 681 -23.99 -17.62 -16.73
N ASP A 682 -22.86 -17.25 -16.16
CA ASP A 682 -22.76 -16.51 -14.90
C ASP A 682 -22.63 -15.01 -15.19
N LEU A 683 -23.32 -14.19 -14.40
CA LEU A 683 -23.20 -12.74 -14.35
C LEU A 683 -23.13 -12.30 -12.89
N THR A 684 -22.20 -11.42 -12.55
CA THR A 684 -22.02 -10.89 -11.20
C THR A 684 -21.81 -9.38 -11.25
N LEU A 685 -22.34 -8.66 -10.26
CA LEU A 685 -22.11 -7.24 -10.04
C LEU A 685 -21.96 -7.02 -8.55
N HIS A 686 -20.90 -6.33 -8.15
CA HIS A 686 -20.64 -5.96 -6.76
C HIS A 686 -20.31 -4.46 -6.68
N TRP A 687 -20.93 -3.78 -5.72
CA TRP A 687 -20.57 -2.44 -5.26
C TRP A 687 -20.30 -2.50 -3.75
N GLY A 688 -19.09 -2.11 -3.34
CA GLY A 688 -18.61 -2.37 -1.99
C GLY A 688 -17.09 -2.42 -1.88
N GLU A 689 -16.58 -3.11 -0.87
CA GLU A 689 -15.17 -3.54 -0.73
C GLU A 689 -15.11 -4.99 -0.24
#